data_AF-A0A7W4HMN9-F1
#
_entry.id   AF-A0A7W4HMN9-F1
#
_cell.length_a   1.000
_cell.length_b   1.000
_cell.length_c   1.000
_cell.angle_alpha   90.00
_cell.angle_beta   90.00
_cell.angle_gamma   90.00
#
_symmetry.space_group_name_H-M   'P 1'
#
loop_
_entity.id
_entity.type
_entity.pdbx_description
1 polymer ?
#
loop_
_entity_poly.entity_id
_entity_poly.type
_entity_poly.pdbx_seq_one_letter_code
_entity_poly.pdbx_strand_id
1 'polypeptide(L)'
;MKTRFVSIITGTIIVFTFLLPNATHATSKYDALTDKLTTPTMINYTSMYGKTCGSTTDDYANKWLWAFRRQQSNDRENHPAAVKSLETAISSADGAYAVVYERVDNDTGKSYRIHIYWTEHDKESFETIFSDMWRTDGSIAIQSKPGHYKRLHYALVSSPLIQKSVLCTPAFIWGYPDFDEQSVWIHADSAKKIYVSTFDTTYPDGYTGRQIPSKDPALTWKPTSSQYDDLIEKITTNKLINYIDNFRGKTCGSPWVDYSNSWLNLVRRQQFNQRKYHSVYMKSLYTAIARGAYAIGYNQINRHNDTSYTGFITIYWTENKSDYKFVFSGEYPTRNLYLKTRRGAKSKLYAAVVASPGITQMIGNCDIEFLWGNNSNEGHISSLFSESYNNWIKLFRSTFDVEYPDGYRGMKVPGNPTKLDYLALGDSYSSGEGDTERNNATGQKYYSQLTDVNEDKKQGIPGEKCHISTHSYPYKLAQYMELKQTGTRQWDTVACSGATIYDLNGSNSGGYDGQNDRLRDYADKNTLQKMALNEMIPGRVKQIEFVKKYQPKVITLTAGGNDVGFGKKIKDCVNPFASSETCDWANSEMGTLGSQIRGQFDRLVSLYKELKSASPGVKIYAIGYPQFITDKEPANCGLNAGNANVMERRMIVRATQYMNEVIEAAARKAGVKYVDISQALNGGKMCEKHQIYMTGIVGLGEQESYHPNKFGHTMIFVEIAKQLNHESLLTYSKYPSVGDESVNAPSSIYFDKGVPSSVNTTMLANSKPSKGSKQKVVLAKNSLQPGSSVRVEIRSKPVDLGSYTVLNDGSMKETITIPDNIPAGYHTLFIYGKSASGEDIKITQTLLVTGKDKEDLDDNGIKDANQPCGAFLKASGKDEDLDGIDDACDPEITDPILYAARNGKSEFNEDEGKIYVFRNTRAEKLTGVNNDYIDKSSNKDNTEALIASGLTEDTKNLFFSRLVIAKEDDKENNISKGMPIVLVKDINEKCYALKPEDYLSPVLRPGSNGYKPRRLIKLNRLPKGVSCEE
;
A
#
# COMPACT_ATOMS: atom_id res chain seq x y z
N MET A 1 -40.44 -28.18 16.43
CA MET A 1 -40.86 -26.83 16.85
C MET A 1 -40.50 -25.83 15.75
N LYS A 2 -41.52 -25.47 14.95
CA LYS A 2 -41.56 -24.32 14.04
C LYS A 2 -42.52 -23.34 14.70
N THR A 3 -42.18 -22.07 14.83
CA THR A 3 -43.19 -21.05 15.15
C THR A 3 -42.90 -19.77 14.38
N ARG A 4 -43.70 -19.59 13.32
CA ARG A 4 -43.94 -18.33 12.62
C ARG A 4 -44.76 -17.43 13.54
N PHE A 5 -44.40 -16.16 13.65
CA PHE A 5 -45.33 -15.12 14.09
C PHE A 5 -45.71 -14.24 12.90
N VAL A 6 -46.96 -14.38 12.50
CA VAL A 6 -47.76 -13.42 11.76
C VAL A 6 -48.20 -12.37 12.77
N SER A 7 -48.08 -11.09 12.46
CA SER A 7 -48.95 -10.09 13.08
C SER A 7 -49.37 -9.05 12.06
N ILE A 8 -50.69 -8.96 11.95
CA ILE A 8 -51.51 -8.07 11.16
C ILE A 8 -51.72 -6.82 12.02
N ILE A 9 -51.37 -5.64 11.52
CA ILE A 9 -52.08 -4.41 11.91
C ILE A 9 -52.54 -3.72 10.63
N THR A 10 -53.86 -3.67 10.55
CA THR A 10 -54.75 -2.94 9.65
C THR A 10 -54.34 -1.48 9.50
N GLY A 11 -53.97 -1.10 8.29
CA GLY A 11 -53.92 0.29 7.82
C GLY A 11 -54.87 0.43 6.65
N THR A 12 -56.05 0.96 6.92
CA THR A 12 -57.15 1.25 6.00
C THR A 12 -56.67 2.19 4.89
N ILE A 13 -56.30 1.66 3.72
CA ILE A 13 -56.17 2.49 2.52
C ILE A 13 -57.58 2.62 1.95
N ILE A 14 -58.13 3.82 2.14
CA ILE A 14 -59.34 4.30 1.49
C ILE A 14 -59.12 4.15 -0.01
N VAL A 15 -59.76 3.14 -0.61
CA VAL A 15 -59.91 3.03 -2.06
C VAL A 15 -60.88 4.13 -2.45
N PHE A 16 -60.35 5.28 -2.86
CA PHE A 16 -61.11 6.19 -3.71
C PHE A 16 -61.25 5.47 -5.06
N THR A 17 -62.36 4.75 -5.23
CA THR A 17 -62.93 4.49 -6.54
C THR A 17 -63.36 5.84 -7.11
N PHE A 18 -62.42 6.57 -7.70
CA PHE A 18 -62.78 7.44 -8.79
C PHE A 18 -63.28 6.51 -9.90
N LEU A 19 -64.60 6.40 -10.02
CA LEU A 19 -65.23 6.20 -11.32
C LEU A 19 -64.76 7.38 -12.18
N LEU A 20 -63.58 7.24 -12.79
CA LEU A 20 -63.24 8.04 -13.95
C LEU A 20 -64.40 7.84 -14.93
N PRO A 21 -64.97 8.91 -15.48
CA PRO A 21 -65.81 8.75 -16.64
C PRO A 21 -64.98 7.96 -17.65
N ASN A 22 -65.48 6.81 -18.10
CA ASN A 22 -65.08 6.26 -19.40
C ASN A 22 -65.58 7.27 -20.44
N ALA A 23 -64.90 8.40 -20.55
CA ALA A 23 -64.83 9.08 -21.81
C ALA A 23 -63.93 8.19 -22.65
N THR A 24 -64.54 7.27 -23.39
CA THR A 24 -63.97 6.75 -24.62
C THR A 24 -63.77 7.96 -25.53
N HIS A 25 -62.67 8.69 -25.31
CA HIS A 25 -62.16 9.64 -26.27
C HIS A 25 -61.76 8.82 -27.48
N ALA A 26 -62.32 9.17 -28.63
CA ALA A 26 -61.99 8.52 -29.89
C ALA A 26 -60.47 8.53 -30.05
N THR A 27 -59.85 7.34 -30.08
CA THR A 27 -58.45 7.19 -30.49
C THR A 27 -58.28 7.89 -31.82
N SER A 28 -57.51 8.97 -31.86
CA SER A 28 -57.20 9.64 -33.11
C SER A 28 -56.38 8.66 -33.96
N LYS A 29 -56.65 8.59 -35.27
CA LYS A 29 -55.82 7.79 -36.20
C LYS A 29 -54.32 8.17 -36.12
N TYR A 30 -54.01 9.39 -35.68
CA TYR A 30 -52.64 9.90 -35.51
C TYR A 30 -51.95 9.40 -34.22
N ASP A 31 -52.71 8.94 -33.21
CA ASP A 31 -52.14 8.36 -31.99
C ASP A 31 -51.45 7.03 -32.32
N ALA A 32 -52.15 6.16 -33.05
CA ALA A 32 -51.61 4.90 -33.55
C ALA A 32 -50.44 5.11 -34.54
N LEU A 33 -50.41 6.25 -35.24
CA LEU A 33 -49.32 6.60 -36.14
C LEU A 33 -48.04 6.91 -35.37
N THR A 34 -48.11 7.68 -34.29
CA THR A 34 -46.90 8.08 -33.55
C THR A 34 -46.27 6.90 -32.78
N ASP A 35 -47.09 5.99 -32.27
CA ASP A 35 -46.58 4.74 -31.65
C ASP A 35 -45.91 3.80 -32.65
N LYS A 36 -46.36 3.77 -33.91
CA LYS A 36 -45.71 3.00 -34.98
C LYS A 36 -44.40 3.65 -35.41
N LEU A 37 -44.41 4.97 -35.53
CA LEU A 37 -43.32 5.75 -36.14
C LEU A 37 -42.27 6.26 -35.17
N THR A 38 -42.43 6.14 -33.86
CA THR A 38 -41.42 6.51 -32.86
C THR A 38 -40.85 5.28 -32.15
N THR A 39 -39.61 5.38 -31.64
CA THR A 39 -39.02 4.32 -30.80
C THR A 39 -38.19 4.93 -29.66
N PRO A 40 -38.30 4.41 -28.42
CA PRO A 40 -37.47 4.86 -27.30
C PRO A 40 -36.12 4.14 -27.23
N THR A 41 -35.96 2.99 -27.88
CA THR A 41 -34.76 2.15 -27.81
C THR A 41 -34.51 1.42 -29.13
N MET A 42 -33.34 0.81 -29.25
CA MET A 42 -33.05 -0.28 -30.18
C MET A 42 -32.85 -1.59 -29.39
N ILE A 43 -33.32 -2.73 -29.88
CA ILE A 43 -32.96 -4.06 -29.35
C ILE A 43 -32.61 -4.97 -30.53
N ASN A 44 -31.57 -5.80 -30.53
CA ASN A 44 -30.24 -5.87 -29.92
C ASN A 44 -29.53 -6.96 -30.74
N TYR A 45 -28.21 -7.04 -30.70
CA TYR A 45 -27.40 -8.11 -31.29
C TYR A 45 -27.50 -8.29 -32.82
N THR A 46 -26.36 -8.27 -33.49
CA THR A 46 -26.27 -8.76 -34.86
C THR A 46 -25.26 -9.89 -34.93
N SER A 47 -25.66 -11.00 -35.57
CA SER A 47 -24.79 -12.16 -35.77
C SER A 47 -24.14 -12.04 -37.14
N MET A 48 -22.82 -11.96 -37.20
CA MET A 48 -22.07 -11.83 -38.44
C MET A 48 -20.99 -12.90 -38.46
N TYR A 49 -21.05 -13.80 -39.46
CA TYR A 49 -20.13 -14.94 -39.58
C TYR A 49 -20.01 -15.79 -38.28
N GLY A 50 -21.14 -15.98 -37.57
CA GLY A 50 -21.17 -16.72 -36.31
C GLY A 50 -20.71 -15.94 -35.07
N LYS A 51 -20.46 -14.63 -35.17
CA LYS A 51 -20.11 -13.75 -34.04
C LYS A 51 -21.22 -12.76 -33.72
N THR A 52 -21.59 -12.65 -32.46
CA THR A 52 -22.58 -11.66 -31.99
C THR A 52 -21.90 -10.33 -31.66
N CYS A 53 -22.26 -9.25 -32.37
CA CYS A 53 -21.87 -7.88 -32.07
C CYS A 53 -22.91 -7.20 -31.16
N GLY A 54 -22.45 -6.63 -30.03
CA GLY A 54 -23.28 -5.96 -29.01
C GLY A 54 -23.59 -6.84 -27.78
N SER A 55 -24.06 -6.21 -26.70
CA SER A 55 -24.51 -6.88 -25.47
C SER A 55 -26.04 -6.86 -25.36
N THR A 56 -26.62 -7.75 -24.56
CA THR A 56 -28.08 -7.75 -24.27
C THR A 56 -28.55 -6.50 -23.53
N THR A 57 -27.62 -5.73 -22.97
CA THR A 57 -27.84 -4.47 -22.26
C THR A 57 -27.45 -3.23 -23.07
N ASP A 58 -27.00 -3.38 -24.31
CA ASP A 58 -26.41 -2.29 -25.10
C ASP A 58 -27.39 -1.66 -26.10
N ASP A 59 -27.93 -0.49 -25.79
CA ASP A 59 -28.85 0.23 -26.67
C ASP A 59 -28.08 1.14 -27.65
N TYR A 60 -27.87 0.63 -28.86
CA TYR A 60 -27.23 1.37 -29.97
C TYR A 60 -27.95 2.66 -30.35
N ALA A 61 -29.25 2.81 -30.08
CA ALA A 61 -29.95 4.07 -30.38
C ALA A 61 -29.30 5.22 -29.61
N ASN A 62 -28.95 5.01 -28.35
CA ASN A 62 -28.29 6.03 -27.54
C ASN A 62 -26.85 6.38 -28.01
N LYS A 63 -26.25 5.58 -28.90
CA LYS A 63 -24.85 5.71 -29.35
C LYS A 63 -24.69 6.42 -30.70
N TRP A 64 -25.77 6.86 -31.34
CA TRP A 64 -25.72 7.38 -32.71
C TRP A 64 -24.76 8.56 -32.89
N LEU A 65 -24.75 9.53 -31.97
CA LEU A 65 -23.90 10.72 -32.05
C LEU A 65 -22.42 10.37 -31.86
N TRP A 66 -22.13 9.40 -30.99
CA TRP A 66 -20.78 8.86 -30.83
C TRP A 66 -20.32 8.09 -32.08
N ALA A 67 -21.20 7.30 -32.69
CA ALA A 67 -20.91 6.60 -33.94
C ALA A 67 -20.72 7.58 -35.11
N PHE A 68 -21.46 8.70 -35.12
CA PHE A 68 -21.33 9.75 -36.12
C PHE A 68 -19.98 10.47 -36.03
N ARG A 69 -19.48 10.74 -34.81
CA ARG A 69 -18.15 11.35 -34.59
C ARG A 69 -16.98 10.47 -35.02
N ARG A 70 -17.17 9.16 -35.15
CA ARG A 70 -16.10 8.21 -35.52
C ARG A 70 -16.11 7.88 -37.00
N GLN A 71 -14.90 7.78 -37.56
CA GLN A 71 -14.66 7.25 -38.90
C GLN A 71 -13.35 6.43 -38.89
N GLN A 72 -13.40 5.16 -39.33
CA GLN A 72 -12.23 4.27 -39.33
C GLN A 72 -11.96 3.57 -40.66
N SER A 73 -12.99 3.26 -41.46
CA SER A 73 -12.85 2.41 -42.65
C SER A 73 -12.63 3.17 -43.95
N ASN A 74 -13.09 4.43 -44.04
CA ASN A 74 -12.99 5.25 -45.24
C ASN A 74 -12.71 6.68 -44.79
N ASP A 75 -11.50 7.19 -44.95
CA ASP A 75 -11.15 8.60 -44.69
C ASP A 75 -11.90 9.49 -45.70
N ARG A 76 -13.17 9.85 -45.39
CA ARG A 76 -13.98 10.67 -46.30
C ARG A 76 -13.70 12.13 -45.99
N GLU A 77 -13.28 12.86 -47.00
CA GLU A 77 -12.93 14.29 -46.93
C GLU A 77 -13.98 15.16 -46.21
N ASN A 78 -15.28 14.85 -46.38
CA ASN A 78 -16.37 15.64 -45.81
C ASN A 78 -16.76 15.29 -44.36
N HIS A 79 -16.26 14.19 -43.78
CA HIS A 79 -16.69 13.76 -42.44
C HIS A 79 -16.35 14.75 -41.32
N PRO A 80 -15.12 15.32 -41.25
CA PRO A 80 -14.82 16.36 -40.26
C PRO A 80 -15.71 17.60 -40.40
N ALA A 81 -16.07 17.98 -41.63
CA ALA A 81 -16.97 19.09 -41.90
C ALA A 81 -18.40 18.77 -41.45
N ALA A 82 -18.89 17.56 -41.73
CA ALA A 82 -20.21 17.09 -41.29
C ALA A 82 -20.32 17.02 -39.75
N VAL A 83 -19.27 16.55 -39.06
CA VAL A 83 -19.22 16.54 -37.58
C VAL A 83 -19.33 17.95 -37.03
N LYS A 84 -18.53 18.89 -37.55
CA LYS A 84 -18.55 20.29 -37.13
C LYS A 84 -19.91 20.96 -37.40
N SER A 85 -20.49 20.70 -38.57
CA SER A 85 -21.80 21.23 -38.97
C SER A 85 -22.91 20.73 -38.05
N LEU A 86 -22.98 19.42 -37.79
CA LEU A 86 -23.97 18.85 -36.87
C LEU A 86 -23.79 19.36 -35.43
N GLU A 87 -22.55 19.49 -34.94
CA GLU A 87 -22.30 20.05 -33.61
C GLU A 87 -22.73 21.52 -33.49
N THR A 88 -22.62 22.27 -34.58
CA THR A 88 -23.16 23.63 -34.66
C THR A 88 -24.68 23.62 -34.56
N ALA A 89 -25.36 22.74 -35.32
CA ALA A 89 -26.81 22.56 -35.23
C ALA A 89 -27.29 22.14 -33.83
N ILE A 90 -26.55 21.28 -33.14
CA ILE A 90 -26.89 20.81 -31.78
C ILE A 90 -26.72 21.92 -30.73
N SER A 91 -25.74 22.81 -30.89
CA SER A 91 -25.40 23.84 -29.90
C SER A 91 -26.04 25.21 -30.15
N SER A 92 -26.52 25.45 -31.37
CA SER A 92 -27.19 26.68 -31.81
C SER A 92 -28.65 26.74 -31.35
N ALA A 93 -29.11 27.90 -30.87
CA ALA A 93 -30.52 28.11 -30.55
C ALA A 93 -31.43 28.06 -31.79
N ASP A 94 -30.87 28.37 -32.96
CA ASP A 94 -31.55 28.37 -34.27
C ASP A 94 -31.23 27.12 -35.10
N GLY A 95 -30.47 26.18 -34.52
CA GLY A 95 -30.19 24.89 -35.10
C GLY A 95 -31.26 23.86 -34.74
N ALA A 96 -31.41 22.85 -35.59
CA ALA A 96 -32.28 21.71 -35.31
C ALA A 96 -31.78 20.44 -36.00
N TYR A 97 -32.12 19.28 -35.45
CA TYR A 97 -31.76 17.99 -36.01
C TYR A 97 -32.83 16.92 -35.75
N ALA A 98 -32.82 15.87 -36.56
CA ALA A 98 -33.64 14.70 -36.42
C ALA A 98 -32.84 13.43 -36.70
N VAL A 99 -33.11 12.39 -35.92
CA VAL A 99 -32.48 11.07 -36.03
C VAL A 99 -33.57 10.04 -36.31
N VAL A 100 -33.42 9.36 -37.44
CA VAL A 100 -34.38 8.36 -37.93
C VAL A 100 -33.64 7.03 -38.10
N TYR A 101 -34.12 5.99 -37.45
CA TYR A 101 -33.60 4.64 -37.60
C TYR A 101 -34.36 3.88 -38.67
N GLU A 102 -33.65 3.12 -39.49
CA GLU A 102 -34.22 2.17 -40.45
C GLU A 102 -33.74 0.76 -40.11
N ARG A 103 -34.67 -0.18 -39.90
CA ARG A 103 -34.34 -1.61 -39.77
C ARG A 103 -34.17 -2.23 -41.16
N VAL A 104 -33.07 -2.96 -41.36
CA VAL A 104 -32.74 -3.64 -42.61
C VAL A 104 -32.48 -5.11 -42.29
N ASP A 105 -33.46 -5.98 -42.54
CA ASP A 105 -33.34 -7.41 -42.31
C ASP A 105 -32.94 -8.13 -43.60
N ASN A 106 -31.82 -8.86 -43.59
CA ASN A 106 -31.35 -9.66 -44.73
C ASN A 106 -31.02 -11.10 -44.28
N ASP A 107 -30.76 -12.00 -45.23
CA ASP A 107 -30.36 -13.40 -45.01
C ASP A 107 -29.12 -13.58 -44.12
N THR A 108 -28.33 -12.51 -43.95
CA THR A 108 -27.09 -12.48 -43.14
C THR A 108 -27.31 -12.01 -41.71
N GLY A 109 -28.52 -11.58 -41.34
CA GLY A 109 -28.88 -11.11 -39.99
C GLY A 109 -29.68 -9.80 -39.97
N LYS A 110 -30.02 -9.33 -38.77
CA LYS A 110 -30.68 -8.03 -38.56
C LYS A 110 -29.65 -6.90 -38.64
N SER A 111 -29.84 -5.95 -39.55
CA SER A 111 -29.02 -4.74 -39.72
C SER A 111 -29.87 -3.47 -39.54
N TYR A 112 -29.20 -2.33 -39.46
CA TYR A 112 -29.82 -1.04 -39.19
C TYR A 112 -29.02 0.10 -39.79
N ARG A 113 -29.74 1.14 -40.22
CA ARG A 113 -29.22 2.42 -40.68
C ARG A 113 -29.76 3.54 -39.79
N ILE A 114 -28.95 4.58 -39.65
CA ILE A 114 -29.24 5.77 -38.89
C ILE A 114 -29.13 6.94 -39.86
N HIS A 115 -30.25 7.59 -40.10
CA HIS A 115 -30.36 8.77 -40.92
C HIS A 115 -30.39 9.98 -40.00
N ILE A 116 -29.48 10.92 -40.24
CA ILE A 116 -29.34 12.14 -39.44
C ILE A 116 -29.60 13.30 -40.38
N TYR A 117 -30.56 14.16 -39.99
CA TYR A 117 -30.93 15.35 -40.74
C TYR A 117 -30.74 16.58 -39.85
N TRP A 118 -30.16 17.68 -40.35
CA TRP A 118 -29.96 18.87 -39.52
C TRP A 118 -29.90 20.19 -40.31
N THR A 119 -30.00 21.31 -39.58
CA THR A 119 -29.75 22.68 -40.06
C THR A 119 -29.02 23.47 -38.96
N GLU A 120 -28.04 24.30 -39.33
CA GLU A 120 -27.18 25.01 -38.36
C GLU A 120 -27.86 26.23 -37.72
N HIS A 121 -28.60 27.01 -38.53
CA HIS A 121 -29.05 28.37 -38.16
C HIS A 121 -30.43 28.75 -38.73
N ASP A 122 -31.25 27.79 -39.17
CA ASP A 122 -32.49 28.11 -39.88
C ASP A 122 -33.61 27.10 -39.56
N LYS A 123 -33.77 26.74 -38.27
CA LYS A 123 -34.82 25.81 -37.84
C LYS A 123 -36.22 26.28 -38.21
N GLU A 124 -36.47 27.58 -38.21
CA GLU A 124 -37.81 28.16 -38.44
C GLU A 124 -38.31 27.97 -39.87
N SER A 125 -37.40 27.80 -40.84
CA SER A 125 -37.75 27.50 -42.24
C SER A 125 -38.26 26.07 -42.44
N PHE A 126 -38.17 25.20 -41.43
CA PHE A 126 -38.62 23.82 -41.48
C PHE A 126 -39.79 23.59 -40.53
N GLU A 127 -40.59 22.57 -40.82
CA GLU A 127 -41.70 22.11 -39.98
C GLU A 127 -41.75 20.59 -39.94
N THR A 128 -42.21 20.05 -38.81
CA THR A 128 -42.63 18.64 -38.71
C THR A 128 -44.15 18.58 -38.73
N ILE A 129 -44.71 17.89 -39.74
CA ILE A 129 -46.17 17.79 -39.95
C ILE A 129 -46.66 16.34 -39.98
N PHE A 130 -47.92 16.16 -39.61
CA PHE A 130 -48.68 14.93 -39.79
C PHE A 130 -49.52 15.06 -41.07
N SER A 131 -49.40 14.10 -41.98
CA SER A 131 -50.06 14.19 -43.28
C SER A 131 -50.54 12.84 -43.81
N ASP A 132 -51.70 12.87 -44.47
CA ASP A 132 -52.29 11.76 -45.23
C ASP A 132 -52.17 11.97 -46.74
N MET A 133 -51.43 13.01 -47.19
CA MET A 133 -51.40 13.47 -48.59
C MET A 133 -51.19 12.37 -49.64
N TRP A 134 -50.52 11.27 -49.27
CA TRP A 134 -50.13 10.21 -50.19
C TRP A 134 -50.67 8.82 -49.83
N ARG A 135 -51.17 8.61 -48.60
CA ARG A 135 -51.65 7.31 -48.11
C ARG A 135 -52.67 7.46 -46.98
N THR A 136 -53.61 6.51 -46.89
CA THR A 136 -54.70 6.50 -45.89
C THR A 136 -54.26 6.02 -44.49
N ASP A 137 -53.04 5.50 -44.35
CA ASP A 137 -52.46 4.98 -43.11
C ASP A 137 -51.61 6.02 -42.34
N GLY A 138 -51.41 7.21 -42.92
CA GLY A 138 -50.75 8.37 -42.30
C GLY A 138 -49.22 8.38 -42.40
N SER A 139 -48.64 9.58 -42.33
CA SER A 139 -47.18 9.80 -42.36
C SER A 139 -46.75 11.00 -41.52
N ILE A 140 -45.48 11.01 -41.12
CA ILE A 140 -44.80 12.17 -40.52
C ILE A 140 -43.77 12.68 -41.52
N ALA A 141 -43.76 13.99 -41.75
CA ALA A 141 -42.80 14.65 -42.64
C ALA A 141 -42.02 15.74 -41.92
N ILE A 142 -40.72 15.81 -42.15
CA ILE A 142 -39.87 16.96 -41.80
C ILE A 142 -39.54 17.65 -43.13
N GLN A 143 -40.05 18.86 -43.35
CA GLN A 143 -39.97 19.53 -44.65
C GLN A 143 -39.75 21.04 -44.50
N SER A 144 -39.31 21.68 -45.59
CA SER A 144 -39.31 23.14 -45.67
C SER A 144 -40.74 23.67 -45.70
N LYS A 145 -41.02 24.75 -44.96
CA LYS A 145 -42.32 25.43 -44.99
C LYS A 145 -42.62 25.94 -46.41
N PRO A 146 -43.91 26.05 -46.79
CA PRO A 146 -44.30 26.64 -48.07
C PRO A 146 -43.64 28.02 -48.30
N GLY A 147 -42.98 28.20 -49.44
CA GLY A 147 -42.25 29.43 -49.78
C GLY A 147 -40.76 29.46 -49.38
N HIS A 148 -40.28 28.46 -48.63
CA HIS A 148 -38.86 28.28 -48.30
C HIS A 148 -38.27 27.15 -49.17
N TYR A 149 -37.08 27.36 -49.76
CA TYR A 149 -36.39 26.39 -50.64
C TYR A 149 -35.12 25.79 -50.02
N LYS A 150 -35.02 25.84 -48.69
CA LYS A 150 -33.85 25.36 -47.93
C LYS A 150 -33.83 23.83 -47.91
N ARG A 151 -32.62 23.26 -47.84
CA ARG A 151 -32.41 21.81 -47.71
C ARG A 151 -31.87 21.49 -46.33
N LEU A 152 -32.24 20.32 -45.81
CA LEU A 152 -31.68 19.73 -44.61
C LEU A 152 -30.35 19.07 -44.97
N HIS A 153 -29.33 19.33 -44.18
CA HIS A 153 -28.12 18.52 -44.22
C HIS A 153 -28.45 17.07 -43.89
N TYR A 154 -27.84 16.13 -44.59
CA TYR A 154 -28.12 14.72 -44.43
C TYR A 154 -26.85 13.90 -44.29
N ALA A 155 -26.88 12.93 -43.38
CA ALA A 155 -25.88 11.90 -43.27
C ALA A 155 -26.43 10.54 -42.89
N LEU A 156 -25.74 9.52 -43.38
CA LEU A 156 -26.04 8.12 -43.13
C LEU A 156 -24.93 7.48 -42.29
N VAL A 157 -25.32 6.94 -41.14
CA VAL A 157 -24.51 6.02 -40.34
C VAL A 157 -25.13 4.65 -40.46
N SER A 158 -24.33 3.60 -40.67
CA SER A 158 -24.88 2.24 -40.84
C SER A 158 -24.19 1.25 -39.93
N SER A 159 -24.91 0.18 -39.57
CA SER A 159 -24.35 -0.94 -38.85
C SER A 159 -23.28 -1.70 -39.66
N PRO A 160 -22.39 -2.41 -38.98
CA PRO A 160 -21.32 -3.20 -39.58
C PRO A 160 -21.69 -4.13 -40.73
N LEU A 161 -22.87 -4.78 -40.66
CA LEU A 161 -23.27 -5.78 -41.66
C LEU A 161 -23.41 -5.19 -43.06
N ILE A 162 -23.98 -3.99 -43.17
CA ILE A 162 -24.18 -3.32 -44.47
C ILE A 162 -22.85 -2.88 -45.07
N GLN A 163 -21.84 -2.62 -44.24
CA GLN A 163 -20.50 -2.23 -44.68
C GLN A 163 -19.63 -3.42 -45.11
N LYS A 164 -20.09 -4.68 -44.89
CA LYS A 164 -19.26 -5.89 -44.98
C LYS A 164 -17.94 -5.76 -44.19
N SER A 165 -17.95 -4.95 -43.13
CA SER A 165 -16.79 -4.66 -42.30
C SER A 165 -16.61 -5.75 -41.25
N VAL A 166 -15.38 -6.08 -40.86
CA VAL A 166 -15.09 -7.01 -39.76
C VAL A 166 -15.33 -6.37 -38.36
N LEU A 167 -15.62 -5.06 -38.33
CA LEU A 167 -15.68 -4.23 -37.12
C LEU A 167 -17.10 -4.18 -36.55
N CYS A 168 -17.30 -4.38 -35.24
CA CYS A 168 -18.63 -4.43 -34.60
C CYS A 168 -19.23 -3.04 -34.26
N THR A 169 -18.84 -1.98 -34.98
CA THR A 169 -19.20 -0.59 -34.64
C THR A 169 -19.92 0.11 -35.80
N PRO A 170 -21.06 0.80 -35.58
CA PRO A 170 -21.67 1.63 -36.62
C PRO A 170 -20.73 2.78 -37.01
N ALA A 171 -20.72 3.17 -38.29
CA ALA A 171 -19.86 4.24 -38.78
C ALA A 171 -20.56 5.10 -39.83
N PHE A 172 -20.08 6.33 -39.96
CA PHE A 172 -20.45 7.24 -41.05
C PHE A 172 -20.14 6.60 -42.42
N ILE A 173 -21.13 6.59 -43.32
CA ILE A 173 -21.00 6.02 -44.66
C ILE A 173 -20.78 7.13 -45.69
N TRP A 174 -21.71 8.08 -45.75
CA TRP A 174 -21.76 9.20 -46.67
C TRP A 174 -22.82 10.21 -46.23
N GLY A 175 -22.81 11.38 -46.86
CA GLY A 175 -23.69 12.51 -46.56
C GLY A 175 -22.89 13.79 -46.43
N TYR A 176 -23.58 14.93 -46.52
CA TYR A 176 -23.07 16.30 -46.39
C TYR A 176 -21.82 16.66 -47.24
N PRO A 177 -21.86 17.71 -48.06
CA PRO A 177 -23.01 18.55 -48.43
C PRO A 177 -23.82 17.97 -49.61
N ASP A 178 -23.30 16.92 -50.25
CA ASP A 178 -23.75 16.49 -51.60
C ASP A 178 -25.14 15.84 -51.64
N PHE A 179 -25.72 15.59 -50.46
CA PHE A 179 -26.94 14.79 -50.32
C PHE A 179 -28.00 15.47 -49.47
N ASP A 180 -27.95 16.80 -49.38
CA ASP A 180 -28.95 17.57 -48.63
C ASP A 180 -30.36 17.33 -49.20
N GLU A 181 -31.32 17.07 -48.31
CA GLU A 181 -32.69 16.65 -48.63
C GLU A 181 -33.67 17.81 -48.50
N GLN A 182 -34.67 17.91 -49.38
CA GLN A 182 -35.73 18.93 -49.27
C GLN A 182 -36.81 18.55 -48.25
N SER A 183 -37.07 17.25 -48.09
CA SER A 183 -38.06 16.74 -47.15
C SER A 183 -37.79 15.28 -46.81
N VAL A 184 -38.11 14.89 -45.58
CA VAL A 184 -37.99 13.52 -45.08
C VAL A 184 -39.38 13.00 -44.75
N TRP A 185 -39.80 11.92 -45.39
CA TRP A 185 -41.11 11.29 -45.18
C TRP A 185 -40.96 9.93 -44.49
N ILE A 186 -41.76 9.69 -43.45
CA ILE A 186 -41.77 8.46 -42.66
C ILE A 186 -43.20 7.91 -42.65
N HIS A 187 -43.39 6.73 -43.23
CA HIS A 187 -44.69 6.11 -43.45
C HIS A 187 -44.97 5.01 -42.43
N ALA A 188 -46.25 4.82 -42.07
CA ALA A 188 -46.70 3.90 -41.02
C ALA A 188 -46.26 2.44 -41.20
N ASP A 189 -46.06 2.00 -42.44
CA ASP A 189 -45.62 0.66 -42.84
C ASP A 189 -44.10 0.56 -43.10
N SER A 190 -43.37 1.67 -43.00
CA SER A 190 -41.94 1.70 -43.28
C SER A 190 -41.13 1.09 -42.14
N ALA A 191 -39.92 0.61 -42.48
CA ALA A 191 -38.94 0.19 -41.48
C ALA A 191 -38.30 1.37 -40.73
N LYS A 192 -38.70 2.61 -41.05
CA LYS A 192 -38.16 3.85 -40.48
C LYS A 192 -38.92 4.25 -39.22
N LYS A 193 -38.20 4.65 -38.18
CA LYS A 193 -38.73 5.17 -36.93
C LYS A 193 -37.94 6.39 -36.46
N ILE A 194 -38.65 7.43 -36.05
CA ILE A 194 -38.09 8.63 -35.42
C ILE A 194 -37.63 8.26 -34.00
N TYR A 195 -36.39 8.61 -33.69
CA TYR A 195 -35.83 8.48 -32.36
C TYR A 195 -35.84 9.79 -31.59
N VAL A 196 -35.37 10.85 -32.25
CA VAL A 196 -35.43 12.22 -31.73
C VAL A 196 -35.61 13.20 -32.89
N SER A 197 -36.35 14.27 -32.67
CA SER A 197 -36.45 15.43 -33.55
C SER A 197 -36.56 16.69 -32.70
N THR A 198 -35.68 17.66 -32.93
CA THR A 198 -35.73 18.98 -32.26
C THR A 198 -36.37 20.06 -33.14
N PHE A 199 -36.93 19.67 -34.29
CA PHE A 199 -37.70 20.59 -35.14
C PHE A 199 -39.07 20.90 -34.51
N ASP A 200 -39.56 22.12 -34.75
CA ASP A 200 -40.90 22.51 -34.32
C ASP A 200 -41.94 21.60 -34.98
N THR A 201 -42.78 20.99 -34.15
CA THR A 201 -43.79 20.02 -34.59
C THR A 201 -45.19 20.59 -34.41
N THR A 202 -45.94 20.62 -35.51
CA THR A 202 -47.35 21.02 -35.50
C THR A 202 -48.21 19.75 -35.40
N TYR A 203 -48.85 19.55 -34.25
CA TYR A 203 -49.77 18.43 -34.05
C TYR A 203 -51.17 18.78 -34.58
N PRO A 204 -51.94 17.79 -35.09
CA PRO A 204 -53.33 18.01 -35.50
C PRO A 204 -54.23 18.49 -34.34
N ASP A 205 -55.30 19.21 -34.67
CA ASP A 205 -56.26 19.71 -33.69
C ASP A 205 -56.86 18.56 -32.86
N GLY A 206 -56.87 18.72 -31.53
CA GLY A 206 -57.38 17.72 -30.59
C GLY A 206 -56.45 16.52 -30.35
N TYR A 207 -55.19 16.57 -30.81
CA TYR A 207 -54.21 15.50 -30.57
C TYR A 207 -53.84 15.38 -29.08
N THR A 208 -54.12 14.21 -28.50
CA THR A 208 -53.77 13.86 -27.11
C THR A 208 -52.76 12.72 -27.01
N GLY A 209 -52.20 12.29 -28.14
CA GLY A 209 -51.25 11.17 -28.25
C GLY A 209 -49.83 11.47 -27.81
N ARG A 210 -48.95 10.48 -27.99
CA ARG A 210 -47.54 10.55 -27.60
C ARG A 210 -46.76 11.52 -28.49
N GLN A 211 -46.19 12.57 -27.91
CA GLN A 211 -45.36 13.52 -28.65
C GLN A 211 -44.09 12.88 -29.25
N ILE A 212 -43.63 13.43 -30.38
CA ILE A 212 -42.33 13.11 -30.98
C ILE A 212 -41.24 13.44 -29.95
N PRO A 213 -40.30 12.53 -29.66
CA PRO A 213 -39.25 12.80 -28.70
C PRO A 213 -38.40 14.00 -29.14
N SER A 214 -38.34 15.04 -28.30
CA SER A 214 -37.53 16.25 -28.51
C SER A 214 -36.27 16.31 -27.65
N LYS A 215 -36.10 15.34 -26.74
CA LYS A 215 -34.93 15.19 -25.87
C LYS A 215 -34.14 13.98 -26.32
N ASP A 216 -32.89 14.21 -26.71
CA ASP A 216 -31.99 13.15 -27.14
C ASP A 216 -31.24 12.53 -25.95
N PRO A 217 -31.46 11.25 -25.64
CA PRO A 217 -30.65 10.56 -24.66
C PRO A 217 -29.16 10.58 -25.01
N ALA A 218 -28.79 10.58 -26.30
CA ALA A 218 -27.39 10.54 -26.75
C ALA A 218 -26.59 11.79 -26.34
N LEU A 219 -27.24 12.96 -26.19
CA LEU A 219 -26.60 14.18 -25.67
C LEU A 219 -26.16 14.04 -24.21
N THR A 220 -26.89 13.24 -23.43
CA THR A 220 -26.58 12.95 -22.02
C THR A 220 -25.93 11.58 -21.82
N TRP A 221 -25.91 10.77 -22.87
CA TRP A 221 -25.44 9.40 -22.85
C TRP A 221 -23.94 9.36 -22.59
N LYS A 222 -23.56 8.48 -21.69
CA LYS A 222 -22.17 8.27 -21.27
C LYS A 222 -21.93 6.76 -21.30
N PRO A 223 -20.82 6.29 -21.88
CA PRO A 223 -20.45 4.88 -21.78
C PRO A 223 -20.28 4.52 -20.29
N THR A 224 -21.00 3.50 -19.82
CA THR A 224 -20.79 2.91 -18.48
C THR A 224 -19.64 1.91 -18.46
N SER A 225 -19.21 1.46 -19.64
CA SER A 225 -18.04 0.63 -19.88
C SER A 225 -17.40 1.00 -21.22
N SER A 226 -16.14 0.65 -21.39
CA SER A 226 -15.38 0.80 -22.62
C SER A 226 -15.20 -0.55 -23.30
N GLN A 227 -15.16 -0.55 -24.63
CA GLN A 227 -14.68 -1.70 -25.39
C GLN A 227 -13.22 -2.06 -25.05
N TYR A 228 -12.49 -1.33 -24.22
CA TYR A 228 -11.16 -1.74 -23.75
C TYR A 228 -11.14 -2.09 -22.26
N ASP A 229 -12.30 -2.19 -21.59
CA ASP A 229 -12.33 -2.60 -20.17
C ASP A 229 -11.84 -4.04 -20.01
N ASP A 230 -12.35 -4.96 -20.83
CA ASP A 230 -11.83 -6.34 -20.86
C ASP A 230 -10.33 -6.36 -21.19
N LEU A 231 -9.85 -5.45 -22.05
CA LEU A 231 -8.43 -5.36 -22.37
C LEU A 231 -7.66 -4.99 -21.10
N ILE A 232 -8.02 -3.90 -20.43
CA ILE A 232 -7.34 -3.45 -19.21
C ILE A 232 -7.42 -4.52 -18.12
N GLU A 233 -8.56 -5.15 -17.92
CA GLU A 233 -8.70 -6.26 -16.97
C GLU A 233 -7.77 -7.44 -17.32
N LYS A 234 -7.71 -7.86 -18.58
CA LYS A 234 -6.87 -8.99 -19.04
C LYS A 234 -5.38 -8.70 -18.99
N ILE A 235 -4.99 -7.49 -19.39
CA ILE A 235 -3.57 -7.13 -19.47
C ILE A 235 -3.02 -6.66 -18.13
N THR A 236 -3.82 -6.33 -17.12
CA THR A 236 -3.27 -5.85 -15.85
C THR A 236 -2.99 -7.00 -14.89
N THR A 237 -1.98 -6.82 -14.04
CA THR A 237 -1.69 -7.74 -12.94
C THR A 237 -1.45 -6.96 -11.65
N ASN A 238 -1.90 -7.53 -10.55
CA ASN A 238 -1.70 -6.97 -9.21
C ASN A 238 -0.48 -7.56 -8.49
N LYS A 239 0.20 -8.54 -9.10
CA LYS A 239 1.37 -9.22 -8.54
C LYS A 239 2.50 -9.27 -9.56
N LEU A 240 3.73 -9.19 -9.07
CA LEU A 240 4.92 -9.58 -9.83
C LEU A 240 5.32 -10.98 -9.32
N ILE A 241 5.40 -11.96 -10.22
CA ILE A 241 5.49 -13.39 -9.84
C ILE A 241 6.87 -13.78 -9.28
N ASN A 242 6.85 -14.66 -8.26
CA ASN A 242 8.04 -15.20 -7.57
C ASN A 242 8.14 -16.73 -7.62
N TYR A 243 7.24 -17.39 -8.34
CA TYR A 243 7.14 -18.85 -8.35
C TYR A 243 6.88 -19.35 -9.77
N ILE A 244 7.76 -20.19 -10.28
CA ILE A 244 7.63 -20.84 -11.60
C ILE A 244 8.19 -22.25 -11.47
N ASP A 245 7.36 -23.26 -11.73
CA ASP A 245 7.80 -24.65 -11.87
C ASP A 245 8.51 -24.86 -13.22
N ASN A 246 9.55 -25.71 -13.29
CA ASN A 246 10.29 -25.93 -14.53
C ASN A 246 10.61 -27.41 -14.83
N PHE A 247 10.82 -27.66 -16.14
CA PHE A 247 11.22 -28.81 -16.97
C PHE A 247 12.19 -29.85 -16.37
N ARG A 248 12.85 -29.55 -15.24
CA ARG A 248 13.81 -30.44 -14.55
C ARG A 248 13.38 -30.85 -13.14
N GLY A 249 12.15 -30.52 -12.71
CA GLY A 249 11.60 -30.94 -11.41
C GLY A 249 12.21 -30.26 -10.18
N LYS A 250 13.02 -29.21 -10.36
CA LYS A 250 13.51 -28.36 -9.26
C LYS A 250 12.73 -27.04 -9.25
N THR A 251 12.17 -26.67 -8.11
CA THR A 251 11.44 -25.41 -7.92
C THR A 251 12.41 -24.30 -7.48
N CYS A 252 12.36 -23.12 -8.10
CA CYS A 252 13.07 -21.92 -7.63
C CYS A 252 12.05 -20.82 -7.30
N GLY A 253 12.28 -20.11 -6.19
CA GLY A 253 11.36 -19.09 -5.66
C GLY A 253 10.25 -19.68 -4.77
N SER A 254 9.35 -18.83 -4.28
CA SER A 254 8.27 -19.22 -3.34
C SER A 254 6.95 -18.57 -3.75
N PRO A 255 5.82 -19.30 -3.71
CA PRO A 255 4.51 -18.76 -4.09
C PRO A 255 4.00 -17.67 -3.12
N TRP A 256 4.65 -17.54 -1.97
CA TRP A 256 4.33 -16.57 -0.92
C TRP A 256 5.08 -15.26 -1.03
N VAL A 257 6.05 -15.16 -1.94
CA VAL A 257 6.81 -13.94 -2.15
C VAL A 257 6.17 -13.20 -3.34
N ASP A 258 6.08 -11.88 -3.26
CA ASP A 258 5.61 -11.02 -4.36
C ASP A 258 6.61 -9.87 -4.53
N TYR A 259 7.20 -9.73 -5.71
CA TYR A 259 8.19 -8.70 -5.99
C TYR A 259 7.59 -7.31 -6.25
N SER A 260 6.26 -7.15 -6.16
CA SER A 260 5.56 -5.86 -6.30
C SER A 260 6.17 -4.75 -5.43
N ASN A 261 6.61 -5.12 -4.22
CA ASN A 261 7.22 -4.22 -3.24
C ASN A 261 8.73 -4.31 -3.18
N SER A 262 9.42 -4.96 -4.12
CA SER A 262 10.89 -5.08 -4.12
C SER A 262 11.53 -5.04 -5.50
N TRP A 263 10.75 -4.83 -6.57
CA TRP A 263 11.22 -4.87 -7.95
C TRP A 263 12.44 -3.99 -8.21
N LEU A 264 12.52 -2.78 -7.62
CA LEU A 264 13.64 -1.87 -7.89
C LEU A 264 14.95 -2.39 -7.28
N ASN A 265 14.86 -3.03 -6.11
CA ASN A 265 15.99 -3.71 -5.49
C ASN A 265 16.49 -4.87 -6.37
N LEU A 266 15.60 -5.55 -7.10
CA LEU A 266 15.97 -6.62 -8.02
C LEU A 266 16.80 -6.08 -9.20
N VAL A 267 16.38 -4.97 -9.83
CA VAL A 267 17.11 -4.38 -10.96
C VAL A 267 18.52 -3.92 -10.54
N ARG A 268 18.70 -3.55 -9.27
CA ARG A 268 19.97 -3.07 -8.72
C ARG A 268 21.00 -4.18 -8.49
N ARG A 269 20.56 -5.42 -8.25
CA ARG A 269 21.47 -6.53 -7.94
C ARG A 269 22.06 -7.12 -9.21
N GLN A 270 23.40 -7.15 -9.29
CA GLN A 270 24.15 -7.89 -10.30
C GLN A 270 24.99 -8.96 -9.60
N GLN A 271 24.44 -10.16 -9.44
CA GLN A 271 25.13 -11.22 -8.70
C GLN A 271 26.16 -11.96 -9.55
N PHE A 272 25.88 -12.24 -10.84
CA PHE A 272 26.72 -13.11 -11.66
C PHE A 272 27.35 -12.37 -12.84
N ASN A 273 26.57 -11.62 -13.61
CA ASN A 273 27.10 -10.85 -14.75
C ASN A 273 27.18 -9.35 -14.44
N GLN A 274 28.33 -8.89 -13.93
CA GLN A 274 28.57 -7.46 -13.79
C GLN A 274 28.66 -6.79 -15.16
N ARG A 275 27.62 -6.03 -15.54
CA ARG A 275 27.56 -5.33 -16.82
C ARG A 275 28.14 -3.92 -16.64
N LYS A 276 29.19 -3.58 -17.39
CA LYS A 276 29.83 -2.24 -17.33
C LYS A 276 28.86 -1.06 -17.53
N TYR A 277 27.76 -1.26 -18.26
CA TYR A 277 26.76 -0.21 -18.54
C TYR A 277 25.65 -0.11 -17.48
N HIS A 278 25.57 -1.01 -16.51
CA HIS A 278 24.46 -1.08 -15.55
C HIS A 278 24.33 0.17 -14.70
N SER A 279 25.45 0.70 -14.21
CA SER A 279 25.46 1.94 -13.41
C SER A 279 24.86 3.13 -14.17
N VAL A 280 25.18 3.26 -15.45
CA VAL A 280 24.62 4.30 -16.34
C VAL A 280 23.11 4.09 -16.54
N TYR A 281 22.68 2.85 -16.73
CA TYR A 281 21.27 2.49 -16.87
C TYR A 281 20.48 2.78 -15.59
N MET A 282 21.03 2.44 -14.43
CA MET A 282 20.39 2.73 -13.14
C MET A 282 20.24 4.23 -12.91
N LYS A 283 21.25 5.03 -13.27
CA LYS A 283 21.17 6.50 -13.19
C LYS A 283 20.09 7.06 -14.12
N SER A 284 19.99 6.54 -15.34
CA SER A 284 18.93 6.90 -16.29
C SER A 284 17.55 6.50 -15.77
N LEU A 285 17.40 5.29 -15.25
CA LEU A 285 16.16 4.79 -14.66
C LEU A 285 15.73 5.63 -13.44
N TYR A 286 16.64 5.99 -12.54
CA TYR A 286 16.33 6.88 -11.41
C TYR A 286 15.86 8.26 -11.88
N THR A 287 16.49 8.80 -12.94
CA THR A 287 16.05 10.05 -13.56
C THR A 287 14.65 9.92 -14.14
N ALA A 288 14.33 8.80 -14.79
CA ALA A 288 13.01 8.55 -15.34
C ALA A 288 11.95 8.32 -14.25
N ILE A 289 12.27 7.61 -13.16
CA ILE A 289 11.38 7.45 -12.00
C ILE A 289 11.10 8.81 -11.36
N ALA A 290 12.12 9.65 -11.17
CA ALA A 290 11.97 11.02 -10.68
C ALA A 290 11.05 11.88 -11.57
N ARG A 291 11.03 11.62 -12.88
CA ARG A 291 10.16 12.31 -13.85
C ARG A 291 8.81 11.62 -14.06
N GLY A 292 8.57 10.45 -13.46
CA GLY A 292 7.36 9.65 -13.69
C GLY A 292 7.24 9.16 -15.14
N ALA A 293 8.35 8.68 -15.71
CA ALA A 293 8.49 8.31 -17.11
C ALA A 293 8.88 6.83 -17.28
N TYR A 294 8.18 5.94 -16.59
CA TYR A 294 8.46 4.50 -16.62
C TYR A 294 7.19 3.64 -16.55
N ALA A 295 7.30 2.39 -17.00
CA ALA A 295 6.29 1.34 -16.89
C ALA A 295 6.94 0.00 -16.56
N ILE A 296 6.19 -0.85 -15.86
CA ILE A 296 6.61 -2.19 -15.44
C ILE A 296 5.65 -3.21 -16.07
N GLY A 297 6.20 -4.03 -16.95
CA GLY A 297 5.55 -5.18 -17.53
C GLY A 297 6.03 -6.48 -16.88
N TYR A 298 5.19 -7.50 -16.99
CA TYR A 298 5.41 -8.83 -16.44
C TYR A 298 5.01 -9.86 -17.49
N ASN A 299 5.92 -10.74 -17.91
CA ASN A 299 5.60 -11.81 -18.85
C ASN A 299 5.29 -13.13 -18.10
N GLN A 300 4.20 -13.84 -18.46
CA GLN A 300 3.93 -15.22 -18.04
C GLN A 300 3.57 -16.09 -19.24
N ILE A 301 4.35 -17.13 -19.53
CA ILE A 301 4.05 -18.09 -20.60
C ILE A 301 3.43 -19.35 -20.00
N ASN A 302 2.17 -19.62 -20.35
CA ASN A 302 1.47 -20.85 -20.03
C ASN A 302 1.44 -21.76 -21.28
N ARG A 303 1.86 -23.04 -21.18
CA ARG A 303 1.66 -24.03 -22.25
C ARG A 303 0.37 -24.82 -22.07
N HIS A 304 -0.07 -25.46 -23.16
CA HIS A 304 -1.26 -26.32 -23.30
C HIS A 304 -1.36 -27.54 -22.35
N ASN A 305 -0.37 -27.78 -21.47
CA ASN A 305 -0.28 -28.95 -20.60
C ASN A 305 -0.16 -28.56 -19.10
N ASP A 306 -0.73 -27.41 -18.69
CA ASP A 306 -0.70 -26.89 -17.30
C ASP A 306 0.70 -26.73 -16.66
N THR A 307 1.75 -26.64 -17.47
CA THR A 307 3.11 -26.31 -17.02
C THR A 307 3.52 -24.95 -17.57
N SER A 308 3.68 -23.96 -16.70
CA SER A 308 4.12 -22.60 -17.03
C SER A 308 5.65 -22.52 -17.00
N TYR A 309 6.31 -21.85 -17.95
CA TYR A 309 7.74 -21.54 -17.80
C TYR A 309 8.13 -20.18 -18.39
N THR A 310 9.14 -19.56 -17.74
CA THR A 310 9.79 -18.27 -18.05
C THR A 310 8.91 -17.03 -17.93
N GLY A 311 9.00 -16.37 -16.78
CA GLY A 311 8.51 -15.00 -16.62
C GLY A 311 9.65 -13.98 -16.53
N PHE A 312 9.44 -12.80 -17.07
CA PHE A 312 10.36 -11.68 -17.01
C PHE A 312 9.67 -10.48 -16.39
N ILE A 313 10.35 -9.74 -15.52
CA ILE A 313 9.95 -8.38 -15.19
C ILE A 313 10.67 -7.47 -16.18
N THR A 314 9.91 -6.71 -16.95
CA THR A 314 10.47 -5.75 -17.90
C THR A 314 10.13 -4.33 -17.47
N ILE A 315 11.15 -3.50 -17.33
CA ILE A 315 11.02 -2.10 -16.97
C ILE A 315 11.29 -1.29 -18.22
N TYR A 316 10.33 -0.49 -18.64
CA TYR A 316 10.44 0.46 -19.75
C TYR A 316 10.56 1.87 -19.18
N TRP A 317 11.48 2.70 -19.67
CA TRP A 317 11.58 4.08 -19.23
C TRP A 317 12.16 5.00 -20.30
N THR A 318 11.91 6.30 -20.14
CA THR A 318 12.56 7.34 -20.95
C THR A 318 12.96 8.49 -20.05
N GLU A 319 13.97 9.24 -20.45
CA GLU A 319 14.33 10.46 -19.73
C GLU A 319 13.36 11.61 -20.04
N ASN A 320 12.61 11.58 -21.15
CA ASN A 320 11.63 12.62 -21.47
C ASN A 320 10.20 12.07 -21.54
N LYS A 321 9.43 12.25 -20.46
CA LYS A 321 8.05 11.76 -20.36
C LYS A 321 7.16 12.21 -21.53
N SER A 322 7.29 13.47 -21.97
CA SER A 322 6.41 14.05 -22.98
C SER A 322 6.56 13.43 -24.36
N ASP A 323 7.67 12.75 -24.62
CA ASP A 323 7.95 12.16 -25.93
C ASP A 323 7.15 10.88 -26.18
N TYR A 324 6.55 10.29 -25.14
CA TYR A 324 5.82 9.04 -25.23
C TYR A 324 4.46 9.13 -24.52
N LYS A 325 3.47 8.41 -25.03
CA LYS A 325 2.17 8.21 -24.38
C LYS A 325 1.62 6.82 -24.68
N PHE A 326 0.88 6.26 -23.75
CA PHE A 326 0.09 5.05 -24.04
C PHE A 326 -1.14 5.41 -24.85
N VAL A 327 -1.42 4.61 -25.88
CA VAL A 327 -2.62 4.75 -26.71
C VAL A 327 -3.29 3.39 -26.85
N PHE A 328 -4.62 3.40 -26.93
CA PHE A 328 -5.41 2.22 -27.25
C PHE A 328 -5.48 2.04 -28.77
N SER A 329 -5.43 0.79 -29.24
CA SER A 329 -5.65 0.47 -30.66
C SER A 329 -6.28 -0.91 -30.85
N GLY A 330 -6.78 -1.17 -32.06
CA GLY A 330 -7.44 -2.42 -32.42
C GLY A 330 -8.85 -2.56 -31.84
N GLU A 331 -9.53 -3.64 -32.23
CA GLU A 331 -10.85 -4.05 -31.74
C GLU A 331 -10.80 -5.52 -31.34
N TYR A 332 -11.82 -6.04 -30.63
CA TYR A 332 -11.81 -7.44 -30.20
C TYR A 332 -11.69 -8.39 -31.41
N PRO A 333 -10.83 -9.42 -31.37
CA PRO A 333 -10.00 -9.89 -30.25
C PRO A 333 -8.56 -9.36 -30.23
N THR A 334 -8.22 -8.36 -31.05
CA THR A 334 -6.86 -7.82 -31.23
C THR A 334 -6.68 -6.44 -30.60
N ARG A 335 -7.42 -6.13 -29.52
CA ARG A 335 -7.28 -4.88 -28.76
C ARG A 335 -5.87 -4.80 -28.14
N ASN A 336 -5.26 -3.62 -28.16
CA ASN A 336 -3.92 -3.38 -27.63
C ASN A 336 -3.82 -2.06 -26.85
N LEU A 337 -2.88 -2.05 -25.91
CA LEU A 337 -2.35 -0.86 -25.26
C LEU A 337 -0.84 -0.81 -25.57
N TYR A 338 -0.38 0.25 -26.25
CA TYR A 338 1.03 0.37 -26.62
C TYR A 338 1.57 1.78 -26.44
N LEU A 339 2.87 1.88 -26.25
CA LEU A 339 3.55 3.14 -26.01
C LEU A 339 3.92 3.78 -27.36
N LYS A 340 3.21 4.85 -27.72
CA LYS A 340 3.38 5.60 -28.97
C LYS A 340 4.32 6.78 -28.75
N THR A 341 5.28 6.94 -29.67
CA THR A 341 6.12 8.14 -29.73
C THR A 341 5.31 9.34 -30.25
N ARG A 342 5.50 10.51 -29.65
CA ARG A 342 4.89 11.76 -30.13
C ARG A 342 5.68 12.29 -31.33
N ARG A 343 4.98 12.98 -32.25
CA ARG A 343 5.62 13.58 -33.42
C ARG A 343 6.70 14.57 -32.98
N GLY A 344 7.92 14.41 -33.49
CA GLY A 344 9.06 15.27 -33.14
C GLY A 344 9.81 14.88 -31.85
N ALA A 345 9.45 13.78 -31.20
CA ALA A 345 10.20 13.22 -30.07
C ALA A 345 11.67 12.94 -30.43
N LYS A 346 12.57 13.22 -29.49
CA LYS A 346 14.03 13.04 -29.67
C LYS A 346 14.65 12.12 -28.63
N SER A 347 13.96 11.87 -27.52
CA SER A 347 14.48 10.99 -26.46
C SER A 347 14.40 9.53 -26.84
N LYS A 348 15.27 8.73 -26.21
CA LYS A 348 15.27 7.27 -26.34
C LYS A 348 14.30 6.64 -25.34
N LEU A 349 13.76 5.49 -25.73
CA LEU A 349 13.04 4.60 -24.85
C LEU A 349 13.95 3.41 -24.51
N TYR A 350 14.19 3.22 -23.22
CA TYR A 350 15.02 2.17 -22.67
C TYR A 350 14.15 1.02 -22.15
N ALA A 351 14.73 -0.19 -22.13
CA ALA A 351 14.13 -1.34 -21.48
C ALA A 351 15.21 -2.13 -20.73
N ALA A 352 14.87 -2.63 -19.55
CA ALA A 352 15.67 -3.54 -18.75
C ALA A 352 14.84 -4.78 -18.43
N VAL A 353 15.45 -5.95 -18.54
CA VAL A 353 14.80 -7.22 -18.25
C VAL A 353 15.48 -7.87 -17.06
N VAL A 354 14.65 -8.21 -16.07
CA VAL A 354 15.03 -8.98 -14.90
C VAL A 354 14.49 -10.39 -15.05
N ALA A 355 15.39 -11.38 -14.96
CA ALA A 355 15.05 -12.79 -15.00
C ALA A 355 14.31 -13.21 -13.74
N SER A 356 13.23 -13.98 -13.90
CA SER A 356 12.71 -14.76 -12.79
C SER A 356 13.68 -15.88 -12.39
N PRO A 357 13.57 -16.41 -11.15
CA PRO A 357 14.34 -17.56 -10.68
C PRO A 357 14.29 -18.78 -11.60
N GLY A 358 13.20 -18.95 -12.35
CA GLY A 358 13.08 -20.05 -13.31
C GLY A 358 14.17 -19.99 -14.38
N ILE A 359 14.45 -18.81 -14.93
CA ILE A 359 15.44 -18.63 -16.01
C ILE A 359 16.86 -18.81 -15.51
N THR A 360 17.18 -18.19 -14.37
CA THR A 360 18.50 -18.29 -13.74
C THR A 360 18.81 -19.73 -13.33
N GLN A 361 17.78 -20.57 -13.13
CA GLN A 361 17.99 -21.98 -12.83
C GLN A 361 18.62 -22.74 -14.00
N MET A 362 18.38 -22.31 -15.25
CA MET A 362 19.01 -22.93 -16.43
C MET A 362 20.53 -22.75 -16.43
N ILE A 363 21.05 -21.77 -15.69
CA ILE A 363 22.48 -21.55 -15.46
C ILE A 363 22.93 -21.99 -14.05
N GLY A 364 22.10 -22.76 -13.33
CA GLY A 364 22.43 -23.35 -12.03
C GLY A 364 22.12 -22.49 -10.80
N ASN A 365 21.33 -21.42 -10.94
CA ASN A 365 21.08 -20.45 -9.86
C ASN A 365 19.57 -20.22 -9.59
N CYS A 366 19.15 -20.11 -8.32
CA CYS A 366 17.75 -19.79 -7.96
C CYS A 366 17.52 -18.31 -7.59
N ASP A 367 18.54 -17.44 -7.68
CA ASP A 367 18.37 -16.01 -7.44
C ASP A 367 17.93 -15.25 -8.71
N ILE A 368 17.25 -14.12 -8.52
CA ILE A 368 16.89 -13.19 -9.60
C ILE A 368 18.10 -12.45 -10.12
N GLU A 369 18.19 -12.30 -11.44
CA GLU A 369 19.31 -11.61 -12.08
C GLU A 369 18.85 -10.51 -13.06
N PHE A 370 19.53 -9.36 -13.02
CA PHE A 370 19.51 -8.41 -14.13
C PHE A 370 20.17 -9.06 -15.36
N LEU A 371 19.41 -9.32 -16.42
CA LEU A 371 19.96 -9.99 -17.61
C LEU A 371 20.65 -9.02 -18.56
N TRP A 372 19.89 -8.05 -19.06
CA TRP A 372 20.30 -7.09 -20.08
C TRP A 372 19.40 -5.86 -20.10
N GLY A 373 19.92 -4.78 -20.68
CA GLY A 373 19.13 -3.65 -21.16
C GLY A 373 19.47 -3.37 -22.62
N ASN A 374 18.47 -3.13 -23.46
CA ASN A 374 18.73 -2.94 -24.89
C ASN A 374 19.34 -1.55 -25.16
N ASN A 375 20.48 -1.53 -25.85
CA ASN A 375 21.19 -0.32 -26.28
C ASN A 375 21.11 -0.04 -27.79
N SER A 376 20.31 -0.78 -28.57
CA SER A 376 20.17 -0.56 -30.02
C SER A 376 19.01 0.38 -30.34
N ASN A 377 19.31 1.47 -31.06
CA ASN A 377 18.34 2.35 -31.68
C ASN A 377 17.37 1.52 -32.57
N GLU A 378 16.06 1.65 -32.35
CA GLU A 378 15.04 2.03 -33.37
C GLU A 378 13.60 1.74 -32.88
N GLY A 379 12.92 2.81 -32.46
CA GLY A 379 11.68 3.24 -33.12
C GLY A 379 10.35 2.55 -32.79
N HIS A 380 10.29 1.25 -32.49
CA HIS A 380 9.00 0.58 -32.32
C HIS A 380 9.04 -0.48 -31.22
N ILE A 381 8.37 -0.21 -30.11
CA ILE A 381 7.80 -1.31 -29.34
C ILE A 381 6.47 -1.67 -30.01
N SER A 382 6.45 -2.81 -30.71
CA SER A 382 5.22 -3.45 -31.15
C SER A 382 4.36 -3.78 -29.94
N SER A 383 3.10 -3.29 -29.90
CA SER A 383 2.04 -3.71 -28.98
C SER A 383 2.52 -4.26 -27.62
N LEU A 384 2.85 -3.39 -26.66
CA LEU A 384 3.35 -3.81 -25.33
C LEU A 384 2.39 -4.76 -24.60
N PHE A 385 1.09 -4.52 -24.74
CA PHE A 385 0.05 -5.28 -24.07
C PHE A 385 -1.09 -5.53 -25.06
N SER A 386 -1.43 -6.79 -25.32
CA SER A 386 -2.49 -7.19 -26.25
C SER A 386 -3.46 -8.15 -25.59
N GLU A 387 -4.71 -8.13 -26.03
CA GLU A 387 -5.69 -9.17 -25.73
C GLU A 387 -5.50 -10.45 -26.55
N SER A 388 -4.78 -10.38 -27.69
CA SER A 388 -4.63 -11.51 -28.61
C SER A 388 -3.82 -12.66 -27.99
N TYR A 389 -4.15 -13.90 -28.39
CA TYR A 389 -3.66 -15.18 -27.85
C TYR A 389 -2.12 -15.41 -27.87
N ASN A 390 -1.32 -14.45 -28.32
CA ASN A 390 0.14 -14.57 -28.48
C ASN A 390 0.96 -13.49 -27.77
N ASN A 391 0.36 -12.61 -26.94
CA ASN A 391 1.13 -11.59 -26.21
C ASN A 391 1.07 -11.82 -24.69
N TRP A 392 2.20 -12.24 -24.13
CA TRP A 392 2.29 -12.76 -22.75
C TRP A 392 2.62 -11.72 -21.68
N ILE A 393 2.74 -10.43 -22.05
CA ILE A 393 3.11 -9.37 -21.11
C ILE A 393 1.86 -8.73 -20.50
N LYS A 394 1.77 -8.76 -19.17
CA LYS A 394 0.81 -8.02 -18.34
C LYS A 394 1.44 -6.75 -17.79
N LEU A 395 0.68 -5.67 -17.75
CA LEU A 395 1.04 -4.39 -17.16
C LEU A 395 0.81 -4.42 -15.64
N PHE A 396 1.87 -4.17 -14.88
CA PHE A 396 1.77 -4.00 -13.43
C PHE A 396 1.53 -2.52 -13.06
N ARG A 397 2.32 -1.60 -13.62
CA ARG A 397 2.24 -0.16 -13.33
C ARG A 397 2.81 0.66 -14.47
N SER A 398 2.22 1.82 -14.73
CA SER A 398 2.72 2.82 -15.67
C SER A 398 2.56 4.23 -15.13
N THR A 399 3.58 5.07 -15.34
CA THR A 399 3.55 6.50 -14.98
C THR A 399 3.45 7.42 -16.20
N PHE A 400 3.50 6.84 -17.41
CA PHE A 400 3.29 7.56 -18.67
C PHE A 400 1.88 8.12 -18.79
N ASP A 401 1.75 9.19 -19.58
CA ASP A 401 0.43 9.71 -19.94
C ASP A 401 -0.31 8.70 -20.80
N VAL A 402 -1.63 8.60 -20.61
CA VAL A 402 -2.49 7.70 -21.37
C VAL A 402 -3.48 8.54 -22.15
N GLU A 403 -3.49 8.38 -23.47
CA GLU A 403 -4.53 8.90 -24.35
C GLU A 403 -5.66 7.88 -24.40
N TYR A 404 -6.68 8.16 -23.60
CA TYR A 404 -7.91 7.39 -23.63
C TYR A 404 -8.75 7.80 -24.86
N PRO A 405 -9.44 6.85 -25.51
CA PRO A 405 -10.39 7.16 -26.58
C PRO A 405 -11.47 8.16 -26.15
N ASP A 406 -12.03 8.90 -27.10
CA ASP A 406 -13.09 9.85 -26.80
C ASP A 406 -14.29 9.18 -26.11
N GLY A 407 -14.70 9.76 -24.98
CA GLY A 407 -15.77 9.24 -24.14
C GLY A 407 -15.39 8.07 -23.22
N TYR A 408 -14.12 7.65 -23.17
CA TYR A 408 -13.66 6.57 -22.30
C TYR A 408 -13.92 6.86 -20.81
N ARG A 409 -14.75 6.03 -20.17
CA ARG A 409 -14.98 6.03 -18.71
C ARG A 409 -14.67 4.68 -18.06
N GLY A 410 -13.89 3.88 -18.77
CA GLY A 410 -13.49 2.53 -18.42
C GLY A 410 -12.41 2.42 -17.34
N MET A 411 -11.90 1.20 -17.15
CA MET A 411 -10.83 0.92 -16.20
C MET A 411 -9.56 1.74 -16.52
N LYS A 412 -9.01 2.44 -15.53
CA LYS A 412 -7.76 3.18 -15.75
C LYS A 412 -6.58 2.21 -15.79
N VAL A 413 -5.69 2.41 -16.77
CA VAL A 413 -4.31 1.91 -16.75
C VAL A 413 -3.71 2.14 -15.36
N PRO A 414 -3.18 1.11 -14.70
CA PRO A 414 -2.64 1.22 -13.34
C PRO A 414 -1.44 2.14 -13.33
N GLY A 415 -1.46 3.14 -12.45
CA GLY A 415 -0.42 4.16 -12.38
C GLY A 415 -0.36 4.87 -11.04
N ASN A 416 0.37 5.99 -10.98
CA ASN A 416 0.47 6.76 -9.75
C ASN A 416 -0.88 7.41 -9.43
N PRO A 417 -1.40 7.23 -8.20
CA PRO A 417 -2.62 7.89 -7.82
C PRO A 417 -2.42 9.40 -7.82
N THR A 418 -3.45 10.14 -8.24
CA THR A 418 -3.50 11.59 -8.01
C THR A 418 -3.99 11.93 -6.61
N LYS A 419 -4.74 11.00 -5.99
CA LYS A 419 -5.21 11.10 -4.61
C LYS A 419 -5.16 9.76 -3.89
N LEU A 420 -4.95 9.78 -2.57
CA LEU A 420 -5.09 8.60 -1.71
C LEU A 420 -6.36 8.67 -0.86
N ASP A 421 -6.91 7.51 -0.54
CA ASP A 421 -7.93 7.37 0.50
C ASP A 421 -7.26 7.44 1.89
N TYR A 422 -6.08 6.84 2.05
CA TYR A 422 -5.37 6.77 3.33
C TYR A 422 -3.85 6.95 3.17
N LEU A 423 -3.24 7.79 4.00
CA LEU A 423 -1.79 7.93 4.10
C LEU A 423 -1.35 7.89 5.57
N ALA A 424 -0.53 6.92 5.95
CA ALA A 424 0.05 6.88 7.28
C ALA A 424 1.36 7.67 7.35
N LEU A 425 1.46 8.54 8.34
CA LEU A 425 2.61 9.36 8.67
C LEU A 425 3.13 8.95 10.06
N GLY A 426 4.30 9.45 10.42
CA GLY A 426 4.80 9.40 11.78
C GLY A 426 6.18 8.80 11.92
N ASP A 427 6.46 8.33 13.13
CA ASP A 427 7.75 7.81 13.55
C ASP A 427 7.81 6.27 13.52
N SER A 428 8.73 5.71 14.29
CA SER A 428 9.00 4.28 14.41
C SER A 428 7.83 3.44 14.89
N TYR A 429 6.95 4.01 15.71
CA TYR A 429 5.74 3.33 16.20
C TYR A 429 4.67 3.21 15.11
N SER A 430 4.72 4.07 14.08
CA SER A 430 3.90 3.96 12.87
C SER A 430 4.57 3.10 11.80
N SER A 431 5.90 3.21 11.62
CA SER A 431 6.62 2.43 10.60
C SER A 431 6.66 0.94 10.93
N GLY A 432 6.81 0.60 12.21
CA GLY A 432 6.86 -0.77 12.71
C GLY A 432 8.25 -1.35 12.86
N GLU A 433 9.15 -0.52 13.37
CA GLU A 433 10.56 -0.82 13.65
C GLU A 433 10.79 -2.00 14.60
N GLY A 434 9.83 -2.38 15.43
CA GLY A 434 9.99 -3.55 16.30
C GLY A 434 9.82 -4.88 15.58
N ASP A 435 9.38 -4.91 14.32
CA ASP A 435 9.14 -6.16 13.59
C ASP A 435 10.46 -6.77 13.05
N THR A 436 11.14 -7.49 13.93
CA THR A 436 12.42 -8.17 13.64
C THR A 436 12.23 -9.52 12.94
N GLU A 437 11.00 -9.99 12.75
CA GLU A 437 10.73 -11.28 12.12
C GLU A 437 11.25 -11.30 10.68
N ARG A 438 11.88 -12.43 10.32
CA ARG A 438 12.43 -12.64 8.98
C ARG A 438 11.58 -13.63 8.21
N ASN A 439 11.44 -13.37 6.91
CA ASN A 439 10.85 -14.32 5.99
C ASN A 439 11.80 -15.51 5.81
N ASN A 440 11.35 -16.70 6.22
CA ASN A 440 12.16 -17.93 6.19
C ASN A 440 12.72 -18.30 4.80
N ALA A 441 12.07 -17.87 3.71
CA ALA A 441 12.53 -18.18 2.36
C ALA A 441 13.60 -17.19 1.85
N THR A 442 13.70 -15.99 2.42
CA THR A 442 14.60 -14.92 1.93
C THR A 442 15.58 -14.41 2.97
N GLY A 443 15.39 -14.74 4.25
CA GLY A 443 16.15 -14.22 5.39
C GLY A 443 15.97 -12.72 5.65
N GLN A 444 15.08 -12.04 4.92
CA GLN A 444 14.85 -10.60 5.02
C GLN A 444 13.74 -10.30 6.01
N LYS A 445 13.87 -9.19 6.76
CA LYS A 445 12.81 -8.66 7.62
C LYS A 445 11.58 -8.28 6.79
N TYR A 446 10.39 -8.24 7.39
CA TYR A 446 9.14 -7.82 6.74
C TYR A 446 9.05 -6.32 6.44
N TYR A 447 10.20 -5.65 6.28
CA TYR A 447 10.31 -4.26 5.90
C TYR A 447 10.15 -4.06 4.38
N SER A 448 9.35 -3.08 3.99
CA SER A 448 9.16 -2.66 2.61
C SER A 448 10.49 -2.24 1.97
N GLN A 449 10.62 -2.41 0.65
CA GLN A 449 11.86 -2.05 -0.06
C GLN A 449 12.27 -0.60 0.20
N LEU A 450 13.57 -0.35 0.16
CA LEU A 450 14.14 0.99 0.31
C LEU A 450 13.79 1.64 1.65
N THR A 451 13.42 0.84 2.66
CA THR A 451 13.22 1.29 4.04
C THR A 451 14.19 0.66 5.03
N ASP A 452 14.88 -0.42 4.62
CA ASP A 452 16.01 -1.03 5.33
C ASP A 452 17.13 -1.39 4.32
N VAL A 453 17.91 -0.38 3.94
CA VAL A 453 18.98 -0.50 2.95
C VAL A 453 20.23 0.19 3.49
N ASN A 454 21.36 -0.52 3.49
CA ASN A 454 22.63 0.07 3.85
C ASN A 454 23.13 1.02 2.75
N GLU A 455 23.82 2.08 3.15
CA GLU A 455 24.36 3.07 2.24
C GLU A 455 25.43 2.44 1.31
N ASP A 456 25.37 2.77 0.02
CA ASP A 456 26.44 2.53 -0.94
C ASP A 456 26.66 3.78 -1.79
N LYS A 457 27.55 4.66 -1.33
CA LYS A 457 27.89 5.91 -2.02
C LYS A 457 28.49 5.67 -3.41
N LYS A 458 29.18 4.54 -3.64
CA LYS A 458 29.80 4.24 -4.96
C LYS A 458 28.75 4.01 -6.03
N GLN A 459 27.61 3.45 -5.63
CA GLN A 459 26.47 3.18 -6.51
C GLN A 459 25.38 4.27 -6.46
N GLY A 460 25.59 5.36 -5.72
CA GLY A 460 24.60 6.42 -5.55
C GLY A 460 23.36 5.95 -4.77
N ILE A 461 23.52 5.02 -3.83
CA ILE A 461 22.46 4.47 -3.00
C ILE A 461 22.52 5.12 -1.61
N PRO A 462 21.53 5.93 -1.21
CA PRO A 462 21.42 6.43 0.15
C PRO A 462 21.14 5.32 1.16
N GLY A 463 21.62 5.49 2.39
CA GLY A 463 21.24 4.65 3.51
C GLY A 463 19.79 4.93 3.94
N GLU A 464 18.95 3.90 3.88
CA GLU A 464 17.53 3.99 4.24
C GLU A 464 17.25 3.13 5.47
N LYS A 465 16.76 3.76 6.55
CA LYS A 465 16.48 3.11 7.83
C LYS A 465 15.15 3.58 8.42
N CYS A 466 14.14 3.66 7.56
CA CYS A 466 12.78 4.04 7.95
C CYS A 466 11.96 2.86 8.49
N HIS A 467 12.39 1.62 8.22
CA HIS A 467 11.84 0.38 8.78
C HIS A 467 10.32 0.28 8.69
N ILE A 468 9.76 0.43 7.48
CA ILE A 468 8.32 0.27 7.28
C ILE A 468 7.99 -1.21 7.24
N SER A 469 7.48 -1.77 8.34
CA SER A 469 6.97 -3.14 8.38
C SER A 469 5.63 -3.27 7.67
N THR A 470 5.51 -4.32 6.85
CA THR A 470 4.25 -4.78 6.26
C THR A 470 3.28 -5.41 7.27
N HIS A 471 3.71 -5.63 8.51
CA HIS A 471 2.89 -6.06 9.64
C HIS A 471 2.55 -4.93 10.62
N SER A 472 2.94 -3.69 10.32
CA SER A 472 2.63 -2.53 11.15
C SER A 472 1.11 -2.25 11.21
N TYR A 473 0.68 -1.51 12.23
CA TYR A 473 -0.75 -1.20 12.39
C TYR A 473 -1.33 -0.40 11.20
N PRO A 474 -0.59 0.47 10.49
CA PRO A 474 -1.11 1.09 9.28
C PRO A 474 -1.48 0.09 8.18
N TYR A 475 -0.68 -0.97 7.98
CA TYR A 475 -1.01 -2.05 7.04
C TYR A 475 -2.31 -2.77 7.44
N LYS A 476 -2.48 -3.05 8.73
CA LYS A 476 -3.69 -3.70 9.26
C LYS A 476 -4.92 -2.81 9.11
N LEU A 477 -4.81 -1.51 9.37
CA LEU A 477 -5.90 -0.55 9.15
C LEU A 477 -6.31 -0.45 7.68
N ALA A 478 -5.34 -0.45 6.77
CA ALA A 478 -5.64 -0.42 5.35
C ALA A 478 -6.33 -1.70 4.87
N GLN A 479 -5.91 -2.86 5.37
CA GLN A 479 -6.59 -4.14 5.13
C GLN A 479 -8.01 -4.13 5.68
N TYR A 480 -8.21 -3.60 6.89
CA TYR A 480 -9.52 -3.45 7.52
C TYR A 480 -10.46 -2.52 6.74
N MET A 481 -9.92 -1.50 6.09
CA MET A 481 -10.65 -0.59 5.19
C MET A 481 -10.76 -1.12 3.75
N GLU A 482 -10.28 -2.33 3.48
CA GLU A 482 -10.27 -2.99 2.16
C GLU A 482 -9.55 -2.18 1.06
N LEU A 483 -8.53 -1.40 1.45
CA LEU A 483 -7.78 -0.53 0.54
C LEU A 483 -6.66 -1.28 -0.17
N LYS A 484 -6.54 -1.06 -1.49
CA LYS A 484 -5.52 -1.70 -2.32
C LYS A 484 -4.25 -0.87 -2.42
N GLN A 485 -3.09 -1.52 -2.26
CA GLN A 485 -1.77 -0.91 -2.52
C GLN A 485 -1.28 -1.15 -3.96
N THR A 486 -1.85 -2.15 -4.65
CA THR A 486 -1.53 -2.57 -6.02
C THR A 486 -2.56 -2.03 -7.03
N GLY A 487 -2.19 -1.99 -8.32
CA GLY A 487 -3.01 -1.35 -9.36
C GLY A 487 -3.04 0.18 -9.20
N THR A 488 -4.24 0.76 -9.15
CA THR A 488 -4.39 2.17 -8.72
C THR A 488 -4.34 2.21 -7.20
N ARG A 489 -3.17 2.56 -6.65
CA ARG A 489 -2.92 2.61 -5.21
C ARG A 489 -3.91 3.53 -4.51
N GLN A 490 -4.61 3.01 -3.50
CA GLN A 490 -5.57 3.76 -2.69
C GLN A 490 -4.98 4.22 -1.36
N TRP A 491 -3.91 3.57 -0.89
CA TRP A 491 -3.27 3.93 0.34
C TRP A 491 -1.76 3.70 0.31
N ASP A 492 -1.04 4.37 1.21
CA ASP A 492 0.37 4.06 1.48
C ASP A 492 0.80 4.51 2.88
N THR A 493 2.06 4.25 3.22
CA THR A 493 2.70 4.77 4.44
C THR A 493 4.05 5.38 4.12
N VAL A 494 4.32 6.54 4.72
CA VAL A 494 5.62 7.22 4.66
C VAL A 494 6.15 7.54 6.06
N ALA A 495 5.61 6.85 7.07
CA ALA A 495 6.18 6.85 8.41
C ALA A 495 7.65 6.41 8.34
N CYS A 496 8.50 7.00 9.17
CA CYS A 496 9.91 6.70 9.17
C CYS A 496 10.45 6.64 10.59
N SER A 497 11.12 5.55 10.91
CA SER A 497 11.88 5.38 12.14
C SER A 497 12.77 6.58 12.45
N GLY A 498 12.73 7.02 13.70
CA GLY A 498 13.46 8.19 14.19
C GLY A 498 12.95 9.55 13.72
N ALA A 499 11.81 9.63 13.03
CA ALA A 499 11.27 10.90 12.56
C ALA A 499 10.84 11.80 13.72
N THR A 500 11.21 13.08 13.63
CA THR A 500 10.78 14.17 14.51
C THR A 500 9.74 15.04 13.81
N ILE A 501 9.05 15.94 14.51
CA ILE A 501 8.15 16.92 13.88
C ILE A 501 8.85 17.70 12.75
N TYR A 502 10.16 17.95 12.86
CA TYR A 502 10.94 18.59 11.80
C TYR A 502 10.94 17.79 10.48
N ASP A 503 11.03 16.46 10.56
CA ASP A 503 10.98 15.55 9.40
C ASP A 503 9.57 15.44 8.82
N LEU A 504 8.54 15.83 9.58
CA LEU A 504 7.16 15.85 9.13
C LEU A 504 6.82 17.16 8.40
N ASN A 505 7.09 18.32 8.99
CA ASN A 505 6.68 19.63 8.45
C ASN A 505 7.67 20.80 8.64
N GLY A 506 8.85 20.60 9.23
CA GLY A 506 9.72 21.69 9.68
C GLY A 506 10.06 22.73 8.61
N SER A 507 10.11 24.02 8.97
CA SER A 507 10.14 25.17 8.06
C SER A 507 11.49 25.91 8.05
N ASN A 508 12.61 25.21 7.84
CA ASN A 508 13.92 25.87 7.75
C ASN A 508 14.33 26.23 6.31
N SER A 509 14.84 27.46 6.15
CA SER A 509 15.36 28.07 4.92
C SER A 509 16.67 27.45 4.39
N GLY A 510 17.31 26.55 5.15
CA GLY A 510 18.55 25.86 4.79
C GLY A 510 18.39 24.65 3.86
N GLY A 511 17.16 24.34 3.43
CA GLY A 511 16.86 23.13 2.67
C GLY A 511 16.78 21.88 3.55
N TYR A 512 16.04 20.86 3.09
CA TYR A 512 15.93 19.57 3.77
C TYR A 512 16.75 18.54 2.99
N ASP A 513 17.78 17.98 3.62
CA ASP A 513 18.69 16.98 3.04
C ASP A 513 18.23 15.53 3.28
N GLY A 514 16.95 15.34 3.61
CA GLY A 514 16.47 14.07 4.12
C GLY A 514 16.73 13.95 5.62
N GLN A 515 15.96 13.10 6.28
CA GLN A 515 16.09 12.86 7.70
C GLN A 515 17.49 12.34 8.01
N ASN A 516 18.10 12.89 9.07
CA ASN A 516 19.51 12.69 9.44
C ASN A 516 20.51 13.11 8.34
N ASP A 517 20.15 14.11 7.52
CA ASP A 517 20.96 14.63 6.41
C ASP A 517 21.39 13.56 5.38
N ARG A 518 20.60 12.49 5.22
CA ARG A 518 20.99 11.29 4.45
C ARG A 518 21.32 11.55 2.98
N LEU A 519 20.88 12.68 2.41
CA LEU A 519 21.13 13.08 1.03
C LEU A 519 22.14 14.24 0.89
N ARG A 520 22.71 14.74 1.99
CA ARG A 520 23.55 15.95 1.99
C ARG A 520 24.74 15.85 1.04
N ASP A 521 25.36 14.67 0.96
CA ASP A 521 26.55 14.43 0.14
C ASP A 521 26.23 13.89 -1.27
N TYR A 522 24.95 13.84 -1.66
CA TYR A 522 24.51 13.28 -2.95
C TYR A 522 24.32 14.39 -3.99
N ALA A 523 25.17 14.39 -5.04
CA ALA A 523 25.09 15.36 -6.13
C ALA A 523 23.74 15.35 -6.88
N ASP A 524 23.04 14.22 -6.88
CA ASP A 524 21.74 14.00 -7.51
C ASP A 524 20.56 14.05 -6.51
N LYS A 525 20.75 14.66 -5.33
CA LYS A 525 19.73 14.85 -4.28
C LYS A 525 18.34 15.20 -4.83
N ASN A 526 18.24 16.18 -5.73
CA ASN A 526 16.95 16.62 -6.28
C ASN A 526 16.22 15.51 -7.05
N THR A 527 16.97 14.65 -7.76
CA THR A 527 16.43 13.48 -8.45
C THR A 527 15.93 12.45 -7.45
N LEU A 528 16.74 12.16 -6.41
CA LEU A 528 16.38 11.21 -5.36
C LEU A 528 15.14 11.64 -4.58
N GLN A 529 14.97 12.93 -4.32
CA GLN A 529 13.78 13.50 -3.65
C GLN A 529 12.52 13.42 -4.52
N LYS A 530 12.62 13.73 -5.82
CA LYS A 530 11.49 13.57 -6.75
C LYS A 530 11.10 12.10 -6.94
N MET A 531 12.08 11.21 -7.02
CA MET A 531 11.88 9.77 -7.02
C MET A 531 11.17 9.33 -5.74
N ALA A 532 11.59 9.85 -4.58
CA ALA A 532 10.95 9.56 -3.31
C ALA A 532 9.46 9.89 -3.33
N LEU A 533 9.11 11.08 -3.82
CA LEU A 533 7.71 11.48 -3.98
C LEU A 533 6.93 10.58 -4.93
N ASN A 534 7.52 10.02 -5.99
CA ASN A 534 6.82 9.16 -6.96
C ASN A 534 6.68 7.71 -6.49
N GLU A 535 7.63 7.22 -5.70
CA GLU A 535 7.69 5.84 -5.23
C GLU A 535 7.35 5.64 -3.76
N MET A 536 6.94 6.70 -3.06
CA MET A 536 6.61 6.67 -1.63
C MET A 536 7.80 6.22 -0.77
N ILE A 537 9.01 6.70 -1.10
CA ILE A 537 10.22 6.38 -0.33
C ILE A 537 10.31 7.37 0.85
N PRO A 538 10.10 6.92 2.09
CA PRO A 538 10.13 7.78 3.27
C PRO A 538 11.52 8.35 3.55
N GLY A 539 11.59 9.38 4.40
CA GLY A 539 12.85 9.91 4.95
C GLY A 539 13.71 10.75 4.00
N ARG A 540 13.53 10.68 2.67
CA ARG A 540 14.25 11.53 1.69
C ARG A 540 13.67 12.94 1.55
N VAL A 541 12.36 13.06 1.76
CA VAL A 541 11.59 14.31 1.75
C VAL A 541 10.76 14.38 3.02
N LYS A 542 10.27 15.57 3.37
CA LYS A 542 9.38 15.73 4.52
C LYS A 542 8.08 15.00 4.27
N GLN A 543 7.50 14.44 5.32
CA GLN A 543 6.28 13.64 5.17
C GLN A 543 5.10 14.46 4.63
N ILE A 544 5.00 15.76 4.97
CA ILE A 544 3.98 16.67 4.43
C ILE A 544 4.03 16.84 2.91
N GLU A 545 5.17 16.61 2.25
CA GLU A 545 5.26 16.72 0.79
C GLU A 545 4.46 15.60 0.09
N PHE A 546 4.33 14.43 0.72
CA PHE A 546 3.43 13.39 0.25
C PHE A 546 1.96 13.79 0.42
N VAL A 547 1.62 14.46 1.52
CA VAL A 547 0.26 14.98 1.77
C VAL A 547 -0.11 16.02 0.72
N LYS A 548 0.78 16.99 0.44
CA LYS A 548 0.59 18.01 -0.60
C LYS A 548 0.37 17.37 -1.97
N LYS A 549 1.16 16.34 -2.30
CA LYS A 549 1.09 15.68 -3.60
C LYS A 549 -0.16 14.81 -3.77
N TYR A 550 -0.49 14.02 -2.75
CA TYR A 550 -1.48 12.95 -2.85
C TYR A 550 -2.81 13.25 -2.15
N GLN A 551 -2.96 14.42 -1.50
CA GLN A 551 -4.23 14.93 -0.96
C GLN A 551 -5.09 13.83 -0.29
N PRO A 552 -4.54 13.10 0.71
CA PRO A 552 -5.22 11.96 1.29
C PRO A 552 -6.53 12.35 1.97
N LYS A 553 -7.54 11.48 1.94
CA LYS A 553 -8.78 11.67 2.71
C LYS A 553 -8.59 11.43 4.21
N VAL A 554 -7.74 10.46 4.56
CA VAL A 554 -7.43 10.09 5.94
C VAL A 554 -5.92 10.08 6.17
N ILE A 555 -5.49 10.59 7.32
CA ILE A 555 -4.13 10.46 7.84
C ILE A 555 -4.16 9.82 9.22
N THR A 556 -3.30 8.84 9.47
CA THR A 556 -2.91 8.44 10.84
C THR A 556 -1.49 8.93 11.11
N LEU A 557 -1.19 9.28 12.35
CA LEU A 557 0.08 9.92 12.69
C LEU A 557 0.48 9.70 14.15
N THR A 558 1.72 9.24 14.38
CA THR A 558 2.46 9.34 15.65
C THR A 558 3.60 10.36 15.54
N ALA A 559 3.80 11.21 16.54
CA ALA A 559 4.93 12.16 16.59
C ALA A 559 5.16 12.68 18.02
N GLY A 560 6.38 13.17 18.29
CA GLY A 560 6.75 13.84 19.54
C GLY A 560 7.72 13.05 20.41
N GLY A 561 7.72 11.72 20.37
CA GLY A 561 8.63 10.89 21.17
C GLY A 561 10.12 11.12 20.83
N ASN A 562 10.44 11.22 19.54
CA ASN A 562 11.81 11.53 19.08
C ASN A 562 12.19 12.99 19.35
N ASP A 563 11.22 13.91 19.30
CA ASP A 563 11.43 15.34 19.56
C ASP A 563 11.87 15.62 21.01
N VAL A 564 11.45 14.79 21.96
CA VAL A 564 11.94 14.82 23.34
C VAL A 564 13.12 13.88 23.58
N GLY A 565 13.64 13.22 22.54
CA GLY A 565 14.78 12.28 22.65
C GLY A 565 14.52 11.07 23.54
N PHE A 566 13.27 10.60 23.64
CA PHE A 566 12.84 9.63 24.65
C PHE A 566 13.62 8.33 24.62
N GLY A 567 13.81 7.73 23.43
CA GLY A 567 14.54 6.46 23.30
C GLY A 567 15.97 6.52 23.83
N LYS A 568 16.64 7.67 23.71
CA LYS A 568 17.98 7.84 24.29
C LYS A 568 17.95 8.00 25.80
N LYS A 569 16.98 8.74 26.35
CA LYS A 569 16.80 8.86 27.80
C LYS A 569 16.50 7.51 28.44
N ILE A 570 15.69 6.68 27.78
CA ILE A 570 15.48 5.28 28.17
C ILE A 570 16.83 4.56 28.17
N LYS A 571 17.60 4.68 27.09
CA LYS A 571 18.91 4.04 26.99
C LYS A 571 19.92 4.48 28.07
N ASP A 572 19.94 5.77 28.43
CA ASP A 572 20.71 6.31 29.55
C ASP A 572 20.32 5.62 30.86
N CYS A 573 19.02 5.35 31.05
CA CYS A 573 18.47 4.79 32.29
C CYS A 573 18.57 3.27 32.40
N VAL A 574 18.48 2.54 31.30
CA VAL A 574 18.46 1.07 31.29
C VAL A 574 19.83 0.45 31.00
N ASN A 575 20.89 1.28 31.02
CA ASN A 575 22.27 0.88 30.74
C ASN A 575 22.77 -0.15 31.77
N PRO A 576 23.17 -1.37 31.34
CA PRO A 576 23.62 -2.43 32.25
C PRO A 576 24.97 -2.15 32.94
N PHE A 577 25.70 -1.10 32.53
CA PHE A 577 27.00 -0.71 33.08
C PHE A 577 26.96 0.53 33.98
N ALA A 578 25.81 1.19 34.12
CA ALA A 578 25.64 2.24 35.11
C ALA A 578 25.59 1.63 36.53
N SER A 579 25.92 2.44 37.56
CA SER A 579 25.72 2.04 38.96
C SER A 579 24.27 1.59 39.17
N SER A 580 24.00 0.80 40.21
CA SER A 580 22.62 0.45 40.63
C SER A 580 21.78 1.65 41.10
N GLU A 581 22.22 2.88 40.80
CA GLU A 581 21.60 4.14 41.17
C GLU A 581 20.58 4.55 40.10
N THR A 582 19.51 5.20 40.53
CA THR A 582 18.48 5.71 39.62
C THR A 582 19.05 6.80 38.71
N CYS A 583 18.84 6.64 37.39
CA CYS A 583 19.29 7.61 36.39
C CYS A 583 18.75 9.03 36.64
N ASP A 584 19.49 10.04 36.17
CA ASP A 584 19.10 11.44 36.33
C ASP A 584 17.70 11.75 35.80
N TRP A 585 17.31 11.19 34.65
CA TRP A 585 15.98 11.43 34.06
C TRP A 585 14.82 10.93 34.91
N ALA A 586 15.06 9.92 35.76
CA ALA A 586 14.10 9.39 36.72
C ALA A 586 14.28 9.99 38.13
N ASN A 587 15.20 10.95 38.29
CA ASN A 587 15.53 11.61 39.55
C ASN A 587 15.70 13.13 39.35
N SER A 588 16.94 13.62 39.25
CA SER A 588 17.30 15.05 39.25
C SER A 588 16.83 15.85 38.03
N GLU A 589 16.64 15.19 36.88
CA GLU A 589 16.31 15.79 35.58
C GLU A 589 14.86 15.55 35.14
N MET A 590 14.03 15.01 36.02
CA MET A 590 12.62 14.70 35.75
C MET A 590 11.84 15.94 35.28
N GLY A 591 12.02 17.11 35.93
CA GLY A 591 11.38 18.36 35.52
C GLY A 591 11.77 18.84 34.12
N THR A 592 13.02 18.62 33.71
CA THR A 592 13.50 18.93 32.35
C THR A 592 12.76 18.09 31.31
N LEU A 593 12.62 16.78 31.56
CA LEU A 593 11.84 15.88 30.69
C LEU A 593 10.38 16.34 30.57
N GLY A 594 9.74 16.69 31.68
CA GLY A 594 8.37 17.22 31.67
C GLY A 594 8.24 18.50 30.85
N SER A 595 9.15 19.45 31.00
CA SER A 595 9.17 20.70 30.23
C SER A 595 9.33 20.43 28.73
N GLN A 596 10.21 19.50 28.35
CA GLN A 596 10.38 19.08 26.95
C GLN A 596 9.12 18.45 26.35
N ILE A 597 8.42 17.61 27.12
CA ILE A 597 7.14 17.00 26.70
C ILE A 597 6.08 18.09 26.51
N ARG A 598 5.92 18.98 27.50
CA ARG A 598 4.99 20.11 27.44
C ARG A 598 5.26 21.01 26.23
N GLY A 599 6.52 21.26 25.93
CA GLY A 599 6.96 22.07 24.79
C GLY A 599 6.58 21.51 23.40
N GLN A 600 6.14 20.25 23.31
CA GLN A 600 5.65 19.69 22.05
C GLN A 600 4.24 20.15 21.69
N PHE A 601 3.47 20.69 22.64
CA PHE A 601 2.07 21.08 22.42
C PHE A 601 1.89 21.99 21.19
N ASP A 602 2.55 23.15 21.16
CA ASP A 602 2.38 24.12 20.06
C ASP A 602 2.94 23.58 18.73
N ARG A 603 4.01 22.78 18.80
CA ARG A 603 4.63 22.15 17.62
C ARG A 603 3.68 21.14 16.98
N LEU A 604 3.00 20.33 17.79
CA LEU A 604 1.99 19.36 17.33
C LEU A 604 0.74 20.08 16.80
N VAL A 605 0.28 21.15 17.45
CA VAL A 605 -0.83 21.98 16.94
C VAL A 605 -0.48 22.54 15.57
N SER A 606 0.71 23.11 15.39
CA SER A 606 1.18 23.62 14.09
C SER A 606 1.21 22.52 13.04
N LEU A 607 1.78 21.37 13.37
CA LEU A 607 1.82 20.20 12.48
C LEU A 607 0.43 19.79 12.00
N TYR A 608 -0.54 19.64 12.91
CA TYR A 608 -1.90 19.25 12.55
C TYR A 608 -2.61 20.30 11.68
N LYS A 609 -2.43 21.59 11.98
CA LYS A 609 -3.00 22.70 11.19
C LYS A 609 -2.38 22.79 9.80
N GLU A 610 -1.07 22.57 9.68
CA GLU A 610 -0.37 22.54 8.40
C GLU A 610 -0.76 21.33 7.56
N LEU A 611 -0.93 20.15 8.16
CA LEU A 611 -1.42 18.96 7.45
C LEU A 611 -2.84 19.16 6.91
N LYS A 612 -3.74 19.78 7.70
CA LYS A 612 -5.08 20.18 7.24
C LYS A 612 -5.04 21.17 6.09
N SER A 613 -4.14 22.16 6.15
CA SER A 613 -3.93 23.12 5.07
C SER A 613 -3.35 22.45 3.82
N ALA A 614 -2.46 21.48 4.00
CA ALA A 614 -1.84 20.74 2.92
C ALA A 614 -2.81 19.81 2.20
N SER A 615 -3.83 19.26 2.88
CA SER A 615 -4.91 18.47 2.27
C SER A 615 -6.28 18.92 2.81
N PRO A 616 -6.92 19.92 2.18
CA PRO A 616 -8.21 20.43 2.66
C PRO A 616 -9.29 19.33 2.75
N GLY A 617 -9.93 19.22 3.91
CA GLY A 617 -10.95 18.20 4.18
C GLY A 617 -10.42 16.84 4.66
N VAL A 618 -9.10 16.71 4.88
CA VAL A 618 -8.51 15.48 5.44
C VAL A 618 -8.98 15.22 6.88
N LYS A 619 -9.29 13.96 7.19
CA LYS A 619 -9.47 13.47 8.56
C LYS A 619 -8.14 12.96 9.11
N ILE A 620 -7.58 13.67 10.06
CA ILE A 620 -6.35 13.29 10.78
C ILE A 620 -6.71 12.59 12.09
N TYR A 621 -6.11 11.42 12.31
CA TYR A 621 -6.15 10.65 13.55
C TYR A 621 -4.77 10.68 14.20
N ALA A 622 -4.64 11.47 15.27
CA ALA A 622 -3.44 11.52 16.09
C ALA A 622 -3.43 10.31 17.02
N ILE A 623 -2.54 9.36 16.74
CA ILE A 623 -2.41 8.12 17.50
C ILE A 623 -1.44 8.40 18.66
N GLY A 624 -1.84 8.09 19.89
CA GLY A 624 -0.96 8.16 21.05
C GLY A 624 0.13 7.07 21.02
N TYR A 625 0.94 6.99 22.07
CA TYR A 625 1.89 5.90 22.29
C TYR A 625 1.32 4.87 23.28
N PRO A 626 1.54 3.56 23.08
CA PRO A 626 1.11 2.55 24.04
C PRO A 626 2.00 2.57 25.29
N GLN A 627 1.47 2.14 26.43
CA GLN A 627 2.31 1.80 27.57
C GLN A 627 3.05 0.51 27.25
N PHE A 628 4.37 0.59 27.12
CA PHE A 628 5.21 -0.52 26.68
C PHE A 628 6.03 -1.18 27.80
N ILE A 629 5.98 -0.63 29.01
CA ILE A 629 6.58 -1.22 30.23
C ILE A 629 5.59 -1.07 31.41
N THR A 630 5.64 -1.97 32.39
CA THR A 630 4.89 -1.83 33.64
C THR A 630 5.76 -1.23 34.75
N ASP A 631 5.17 -0.37 35.58
CA ASP A 631 5.76 0.13 36.83
C ASP A 631 5.12 -0.52 38.08
N LYS A 632 4.24 -1.52 37.89
CA LYS A 632 3.60 -2.28 38.97
C LYS A 632 4.55 -3.33 39.54
N GLU A 633 4.63 -3.40 40.86
CA GLU A 633 5.38 -4.43 41.59
C GLU A 633 4.50 -5.62 41.99
N PRO A 634 5.04 -6.86 41.99
CA PRO A 634 6.38 -7.22 41.52
C PRO A 634 6.48 -7.15 39.99
N ALA A 635 7.52 -6.52 39.47
CA ALA A 635 7.79 -6.44 38.03
C ALA A 635 8.75 -7.57 37.63
N ASN A 636 8.36 -8.42 36.68
CA ASN A 636 9.23 -9.47 36.16
C ASN A 636 10.03 -8.94 34.96
N CYS A 637 10.86 -7.93 35.21
CA CYS A 637 11.77 -7.43 34.20
C CYS A 637 12.88 -8.46 34.00
N GLY A 638 12.78 -9.23 32.92
CA GLY A 638 13.91 -9.97 32.39
C GLY A 638 14.99 -9.00 31.88
N LEU A 639 16.13 -9.53 31.43
CA LEU A 639 17.23 -8.71 30.92
C LEU A 639 16.91 -8.05 29.57
N ASN A 640 15.91 -8.58 28.86
CA ASN A 640 15.31 -7.99 27.65
C ASN A 640 14.65 -6.62 27.87
N ALA A 641 14.37 -6.21 29.11
CA ALA A 641 13.88 -4.87 29.46
C ALA A 641 14.97 -3.99 30.13
N GLY A 642 16.22 -4.47 30.18
CA GLY A 642 17.36 -3.83 30.84
C GLY A 642 17.27 -3.85 32.37
N ASN A 643 18.25 -3.24 33.04
CA ASN A 643 18.32 -3.18 34.51
C ASN A 643 17.48 -2.02 35.10
N ALA A 644 16.37 -1.68 34.45
CA ALA A 644 15.54 -0.53 34.84
C ALA A 644 14.94 -0.76 36.23
N ASN A 645 15.23 0.10 37.20
CA ASN A 645 14.62 0.05 38.54
C ASN A 645 13.18 0.61 38.54
N VAL A 646 12.48 0.49 39.67
CA VAL A 646 11.08 0.94 39.80
C VAL A 646 10.88 2.43 39.51
N MET A 647 11.86 3.28 39.84
CA MET A 647 11.78 4.72 39.59
C MET A 647 11.92 5.04 38.10
N GLU A 648 12.80 4.33 37.40
CA GLU A 648 12.97 4.45 35.95
C GLU A 648 11.75 3.94 35.18
N ARG A 649 11.20 2.78 35.56
CA ARG A 649 9.95 2.29 34.97
C ARG A 649 8.80 3.27 35.18
N ARG A 650 8.69 3.84 36.38
CA ARG A 650 7.69 4.87 36.68
C ARG A 650 7.92 6.13 35.85
N MET A 651 9.16 6.58 35.68
CA MET A 651 9.50 7.70 34.80
C MET A 651 9.02 7.42 33.36
N ILE A 652 9.29 6.23 32.82
CA ILE A 652 8.87 5.84 31.46
C ILE A 652 7.35 5.85 31.34
N VAL A 653 6.63 5.21 32.26
CA VAL A 653 5.16 5.15 32.26
C VAL A 653 4.55 6.55 32.33
N ARG A 654 5.06 7.40 33.22
CA ARG A 654 4.57 8.77 33.42
C ARG A 654 4.91 9.70 32.26
N ALA A 655 6.09 9.55 31.66
CA ALA A 655 6.49 10.32 30.49
C ALA A 655 5.61 9.98 29.28
N THR A 656 5.36 8.69 29.03
CA THR A 656 4.46 8.23 27.96
C THR A 656 3.03 8.72 28.20
N GLN A 657 2.54 8.65 29.44
CA GLN A 657 1.22 9.18 29.80
C GLN A 657 1.13 10.68 29.52
N TYR A 658 2.12 11.45 29.97
CA TYR A 658 2.11 12.89 29.80
C TYR A 658 2.26 13.32 28.34
N MET A 659 3.05 12.61 27.56
CA MET A 659 3.13 12.82 26.10
C MET A 659 1.76 12.59 25.45
N ASN A 660 1.05 11.53 25.82
CA ASN A 660 -0.30 11.26 25.31
C ASN A 660 -1.30 12.37 25.69
N GLU A 661 -1.24 12.89 26.92
CA GLU A 661 -2.05 14.02 27.35
C GLU A 661 -1.76 15.28 26.51
N VAL A 662 -0.48 15.55 26.21
CA VAL A 662 -0.07 16.67 25.33
C VAL A 662 -0.56 16.46 23.90
N ILE A 663 -0.44 15.24 23.35
CA ILE A 663 -0.94 14.89 22.02
C ILE A 663 -2.46 15.06 21.96
N GLU A 664 -3.19 14.57 22.95
CA GLU A 664 -4.65 14.71 23.03
C GLU A 664 -5.07 16.18 23.07
N ALA A 665 -4.42 16.99 23.90
CA ALA A 665 -4.70 18.42 24.01
C ALA A 665 -4.41 19.13 22.68
N ALA A 666 -3.26 18.86 22.05
CA ALA A 666 -2.90 19.43 20.76
C ALA A 666 -3.89 19.01 19.67
N ALA A 667 -4.33 17.75 19.69
CA ALA A 667 -5.31 17.21 18.76
C ALA A 667 -6.67 17.93 18.91
N ARG A 668 -7.14 18.10 20.15
CA ARG A 668 -8.37 18.84 20.46
C ARG A 668 -8.28 20.30 19.99
N LYS A 669 -7.15 20.98 20.24
CA LYS A 669 -6.93 22.35 19.78
C LYS A 669 -6.96 22.49 18.26
N ALA A 670 -6.35 21.55 17.54
CA ALA A 670 -6.33 21.56 16.08
C ALA A 670 -7.62 20.99 15.44
N GLY A 671 -8.56 20.47 16.24
CA GLY A 671 -9.78 19.83 15.75
C GLY A 671 -9.52 18.54 14.99
N VAL A 672 -8.55 17.75 15.45
CA VAL A 672 -8.24 16.41 14.92
C VAL A 672 -8.60 15.34 15.94
N LYS A 673 -8.83 14.10 15.50
CA LYS A 673 -9.25 13.02 16.40
C LYS A 673 -8.04 12.41 17.09
N TYR A 674 -7.97 12.52 18.41
CA TYR A 674 -7.05 11.71 19.20
C TYR A 674 -7.57 10.28 19.34
N VAL A 675 -6.67 9.30 19.23
CA VAL A 675 -6.94 7.87 19.44
C VAL A 675 -5.99 7.35 20.52
N ASP A 676 -6.55 7.00 21.68
CA ASP A 676 -5.79 6.47 22.80
C ASP A 676 -5.47 5.00 22.61
N ILE A 677 -4.18 4.66 22.53
CA ILE A 677 -3.70 3.28 22.47
C ILE A 677 -2.89 2.90 23.73
N SER A 678 -2.96 3.70 24.80
CA SER A 678 -2.16 3.53 26.02
C SER A 678 -2.28 2.12 26.61
N GLN A 679 -3.46 1.50 26.53
CA GLN A 679 -3.74 0.17 27.07
C GLN A 679 -3.60 -0.96 26.05
N ALA A 680 -3.22 -0.67 24.80
CA ALA A 680 -3.21 -1.66 23.72
C ALA A 680 -2.31 -2.87 24.04
N LEU A 681 -1.22 -2.67 24.78
CA LEU A 681 -0.23 -3.71 25.05
C LEU A 681 -0.34 -4.33 26.44
N ASN A 682 -1.41 -4.05 27.18
CA ASN A 682 -1.63 -4.66 28.49
C ASN A 682 -1.74 -6.18 28.38
N GLY A 683 -1.12 -6.88 29.31
CA GLY A 683 -1.05 -8.34 29.32
C GLY A 683 0.17 -8.89 28.57
N GLY A 684 0.90 -8.07 27.82
CA GLY A 684 2.15 -8.51 27.19
C GLY A 684 3.18 -7.44 26.83
N LYS A 685 3.15 -6.31 27.53
CA LYS A 685 4.22 -5.30 27.50
C LYS A 685 5.40 -5.73 28.37
N MET A 686 6.51 -5.00 28.31
CA MET A 686 7.72 -5.34 29.07
C MET A 686 7.48 -5.33 30.58
N CYS A 687 8.20 -6.21 31.27
CA CYS A 687 8.12 -6.49 32.70
C CYS A 687 6.80 -7.10 33.22
N GLU A 688 5.86 -7.47 32.33
CA GLU A 688 4.69 -8.28 32.69
C GLU A 688 4.98 -9.78 32.51
N LYS A 689 4.07 -10.66 32.96
CA LYS A 689 4.27 -12.12 32.93
C LYS A 689 4.46 -12.71 31.52
N HIS A 690 3.89 -12.09 30.48
CA HIS A 690 3.88 -12.62 29.11
C HIS A 690 4.37 -11.56 28.10
N GLN A 691 5.67 -11.23 28.12
CA GLN A 691 6.28 -10.09 27.40
C GLN A 691 6.37 -10.23 25.85
N ILE A 692 5.28 -10.60 25.18
CA ILE A 692 5.28 -11.03 23.77
C ILE A 692 4.92 -9.93 22.76
N TYR A 693 4.60 -8.71 23.20
CA TYR A 693 4.15 -7.63 22.31
C TYR A 693 5.25 -6.62 21.95
N MET A 694 6.37 -6.65 22.65
CA MET A 694 7.47 -5.71 22.50
C MET A 694 8.72 -6.45 22.07
N THR A 695 9.54 -5.79 21.26
CA THR A 695 10.92 -6.22 21.01
C THR A 695 11.79 -5.71 22.14
N GLY A 696 12.45 -6.64 22.83
CA GLY A 696 13.38 -6.37 23.91
C GLY A 696 14.64 -5.63 23.45
N ILE A 697 15.63 -5.50 24.33
CA ILE A 697 16.92 -4.92 23.96
C ILE A 697 17.64 -5.86 22.99
N VAL A 698 17.97 -5.37 21.80
CA VAL A 698 18.71 -6.10 20.76
C VAL A 698 20.12 -5.56 20.63
N GLY A 699 21.15 -6.43 20.55
CA GLY A 699 22.54 -6.02 20.26
C GLY A 699 23.05 -4.89 21.15
N LEU A 700 23.61 -3.79 20.63
CA LEU A 700 24.08 -2.66 21.45
C LEU A 700 22.95 -1.77 22.04
N GLY A 701 21.71 -2.25 22.17
CA GLY A 701 20.51 -1.43 22.24
C GLY A 701 20.23 -0.78 20.88
N GLU A 702 20.10 -1.63 19.86
CA GLU A 702 19.82 -1.30 18.46
C GLU A 702 18.44 -0.65 18.25
N GLN A 703 18.20 -0.21 17.03
CA GLN A 703 17.10 0.67 16.62
C GLN A 703 15.71 0.09 16.94
N GLU A 704 15.59 -1.24 16.94
CA GLU A 704 14.37 -2.02 17.15
C GLU A 704 13.96 -2.17 18.61
N SER A 705 14.86 -1.90 19.55
CA SER A 705 14.61 -2.07 20.98
C SER A 705 13.47 -1.15 21.46
N TYR A 706 12.64 -1.63 22.39
CA TYR A 706 11.49 -0.89 22.96
C TYR A 706 10.40 -0.52 21.93
N HIS A 707 10.33 -1.22 20.79
CA HIS A 707 9.26 -1.02 19.81
C HIS A 707 8.28 -2.20 19.78
N PRO A 708 6.99 -1.97 19.45
CA PRO A 708 6.03 -3.04 19.28
C PRO A 708 6.48 -4.00 18.16
N ASN A 709 6.47 -5.30 18.43
CA ASN A 709 6.69 -6.31 17.40
C ASN A 709 5.39 -6.56 16.59
N LYS A 710 5.37 -7.56 15.70
CA LYS A 710 4.18 -7.89 14.89
C LYS A 710 2.91 -8.15 15.72
N PHE A 711 3.04 -8.73 16.91
CA PHE A 711 1.93 -9.00 17.81
C PHE A 711 1.48 -7.71 18.49
N GLY A 712 2.42 -6.88 18.96
CA GLY A 712 2.12 -5.55 19.48
C GLY A 712 1.38 -4.67 18.48
N HIS A 713 1.80 -4.66 17.21
CA HIS A 713 1.08 -3.94 16.15
C HIS A 713 -0.33 -4.48 15.89
N THR A 714 -0.55 -5.78 16.09
CA THR A 714 -1.90 -6.38 16.01
C THR A 714 -2.77 -5.83 17.14
N MET A 715 -2.24 -5.76 18.36
CA MET A 715 -2.97 -5.24 19.50
C MET A 715 -3.24 -3.73 19.40
N ILE A 716 -2.29 -2.94 18.87
CA ILE A 716 -2.49 -1.52 18.56
C ILE A 716 -3.63 -1.35 17.55
N PHE A 717 -3.65 -2.14 16.48
CA PHE A 717 -4.75 -2.12 15.51
C PHE A 717 -6.11 -2.42 16.17
N VAL A 718 -6.17 -3.45 17.02
CA VAL A 718 -7.40 -3.82 17.75
C VAL A 718 -7.88 -2.68 18.64
N GLU A 719 -6.98 -2.03 19.38
CA GLU A 719 -7.36 -0.91 20.25
C GLU A 719 -7.80 0.31 19.42
N ILE A 720 -7.13 0.63 18.31
CA ILE A 720 -7.59 1.70 17.40
C ILE A 720 -9.01 1.42 16.90
N ALA A 721 -9.27 0.19 16.44
CA ALA A 721 -10.61 -0.19 15.97
C ALA A 721 -11.65 -0.03 17.08
N LYS A 722 -11.33 -0.48 18.30
CA LYS A 722 -12.21 -0.35 19.47
C LYS A 722 -12.49 1.12 19.83
N GLN A 723 -11.47 1.98 19.87
CA GLN A 723 -11.61 3.42 20.13
C GLN A 723 -12.49 4.14 19.10
N LEU A 724 -12.58 3.57 17.89
CA LEU A 724 -13.42 4.06 16.80
C LEU A 724 -14.74 3.29 16.66
N ASN A 725 -15.14 2.48 17.65
CA ASN A 725 -16.34 1.63 17.62
C ASN A 725 -16.43 0.72 16.39
N HIS A 726 -15.28 0.27 15.88
CA HIS A 726 -15.17 -0.54 14.67
C HIS A 726 -15.77 0.15 13.42
N GLU A 727 -15.80 1.48 13.40
CA GLU A 727 -16.08 2.25 12.18
C GLU A 727 -14.79 2.43 11.37
N SER A 728 -14.92 2.44 10.04
CA SER A 728 -13.81 2.79 9.14
C SER A 728 -13.36 4.24 9.37
N LEU A 729 -12.05 4.49 9.35
CA LEU A 729 -11.50 5.86 9.50
C LEU A 729 -12.00 6.78 8.38
N LEU A 730 -12.36 6.24 7.21
CA LEU A 730 -12.91 6.99 6.08
C LEU A 730 -14.30 7.56 6.42
N THR A 731 -15.12 6.77 7.11
CA THR A 731 -16.53 7.07 7.36
C THR A 731 -16.85 7.42 8.81
N TYR A 732 -15.86 7.41 9.71
CA TYR A 732 -16.06 7.68 11.13
C TYR A 732 -16.92 8.93 11.35
N SER A 733 -18.05 8.69 12.01
CA SER A 733 -19.15 9.65 12.16
C SER A 733 -18.87 10.72 13.22
N LYS A 734 -18.10 10.39 14.25
CA LYS A 734 -17.80 11.27 15.41
C LYS A 734 -16.49 12.04 15.24
N TYR A 735 -16.10 12.36 14.01
CA TYR A 735 -14.91 13.17 13.75
C TYR A 735 -15.15 14.63 14.17
N PRO A 736 -14.20 15.29 14.87
CA PRO A 736 -14.40 16.67 15.33
C PRO A 736 -14.60 17.64 14.16
N SER A 737 -15.60 18.52 14.26
CA SER A 737 -15.92 19.51 13.23
C SER A 737 -15.01 20.73 13.26
N VAL A 738 -14.59 21.18 14.45
CA VAL A 738 -13.72 22.34 14.67
C VAL A 738 -12.73 22.06 15.81
N GLY A 739 -11.64 22.83 15.84
CA GLY A 739 -10.69 22.83 16.95
C GLY A 739 -11.13 23.74 18.09
N ASP A 740 -10.66 23.45 19.30
CA ASP A 740 -10.92 24.25 20.50
C ASP A 740 -9.70 25.11 20.84
N GLU A 741 -9.71 26.38 20.44
CA GLU A 741 -8.60 27.31 20.67
C GLU A 741 -8.34 27.61 22.16
N SER A 742 -9.31 27.32 23.06
CA SER A 742 -9.17 27.53 24.50
C SER A 742 -8.26 26.51 25.19
N VAL A 743 -7.96 25.41 24.51
CA VAL A 743 -7.09 24.34 25.03
C VAL A 743 -5.67 24.85 25.17
N ASN A 744 -5.04 24.52 26.30
CA ASN A 744 -3.64 24.82 26.61
C ASN A 744 -2.87 23.53 26.88
N ALA A 745 -1.54 23.62 26.88
CA ALA A 745 -0.68 22.51 27.24
C ALA A 745 -1.00 22.02 28.66
N PRO A 746 -1.27 20.71 28.87
CA PRO A 746 -1.55 20.16 30.18
C PRO A 746 -0.32 20.28 31.10
N SER A 747 -0.55 20.41 32.41
CA SER A 747 0.49 20.34 33.46
C SER A 747 0.56 18.92 34.03
N SER A 748 1.69 18.54 34.63
CA SER A 748 1.86 17.21 35.23
C SER A 748 2.43 17.30 36.64
N ILE A 749 1.61 16.96 37.64
CA ILE A 749 2.00 16.94 39.06
C ILE A 749 3.25 16.08 39.31
N TYR A 750 3.47 15.05 38.48
CA TYR A 750 4.66 14.19 38.58
C TYR A 750 5.94 14.94 38.17
N PHE A 751 5.90 15.67 37.05
CA PHE A 751 7.05 16.37 36.51
C PHE A 751 7.22 17.80 37.06
N ASP A 752 6.17 18.41 37.60
CA ASP A 752 6.16 19.80 38.08
C ASP A 752 6.71 19.95 39.52
N LYS A 753 7.08 18.85 40.20
CA LYS A 753 7.74 18.89 41.52
C LYS A 753 9.18 19.42 41.41
N GLY A 754 9.41 20.64 41.87
CA GLY A 754 10.76 21.24 41.98
C GLY A 754 11.25 21.97 40.73
N VAL A 755 10.36 22.30 39.79
CA VAL A 755 10.71 23.05 38.56
C VAL A 755 11.08 24.50 38.90
N PRO A 756 12.28 25.00 38.56
CA PRO A 756 12.51 26.43 38.47
C PRO A 756 11.62 26.98 37.36
N SER A 757 10.81 27.98 37.72
CA SER A 757 9.92 28.69 36.81
C SER A 757 10.73 29.52 35.80
N SER A 758 11.28 28.92 34.73
CA SER A 758 11.67 29.62 33.47
C SER A 758 12.54 28.84 32.47
N VAL A 759 12.89 27.56 32.68
CA VAL A 759 13.91 26.93 31.81
C VAL A 759 13.33 26.34 30.51
N ASN A 760 13.35 27.13 29.43
CA ASN A 760 13.01 26.66 28.07
C ASN A 760 14.05 25.63 27.62
N THR A 761 13.61 24.44 27.20
CA THR A 761 14.51 23.31 26.93
C THR A 761 14.48 22.86 25.48
N THR A 762 15.62 22.95 24.80
CA THR A 762 15.77 22.56 23.38
C THR A 762 16.71 21.34 23.25
N MET A 763 16.40 20.43 22.32
CA MET A 763 17.22 19.25 22.01
C MET A 763 17.98 19.45 20.70
N LEU A 764 19.26 19.06 20.65
CA LEU A 764 20.06 19.04 19.41
C LEU A 764 20.24 17.63 18.84
N ALA A 765 20.58 17.57 17.55
CA ALA A 765 20.83 16.34 16.80
C ALA A 765 21.98 15.50 17.38
N ASN A 766 21.91 14.18 17.16
CA ASN A 766 22.74 13.18 17.81
C ASN A 766 24.16 13.14 17.22
N SER A 767 25.16 12.76 18.03
CA SER A 767 26.48 12.40 17.51
C SER A 767 27.11 11.24 18.29
N LYS A 768 28.10 10.61 17.67
CA LYS A 768 28.84 9.45 18.20
C LYS A 768 30.35 9.76 18.29
N PRO A 769 30.78 10.64 19.19
CA PRO A 769 32.20 10.95 19.33
C PRO A 769 32.95 9.83 20.06
N SER A 770 34.23 9.65 19.75
CA SER A 770 35.12 8.77 20.52
C SER A 770 35.79 9.55 21.66
N LYS A 771 36.24 8.88 22.73
CA LYS A 771 37.04 9.50 23.80
C LYS A 771 38.23 10.28 23.21
N GLY A 772 38.43 11.51 23.68
CA GLY A 772 39.50 12.41 23.22
C GLY A 772 39.21 13.11 21.88
N SER A 773 38.10 12.79 21.22
CA SER A 773 37.73 13.43 19.95
C SER A 773 37.09 14.80 20.14
N LYS A 774 37.12 15.60 19.07
CA LYS A 774 36.48 16.92 19.01
C LYS A 774 35.02 16.77 18.55
N GLN A 775 34.08 17.21 19.38
CA GLN A 775 32.65 17.25 19.10
C GLN A 775 32.23 18.68 18.74
N LYS A 776 31.57 18.86 17.58
CA LYS A 776 31.00 20.16 17.20
C LYS A 776 29.63 20.34 17.86
N VAL A 777 29.40 21.49 18.47
CA VAL A 777 28.11 21.91 19.03
C VAL A 777 27.64 23.12 18.23
N VAL A 778 26.52 22.96 17.53
CA VAL A 778 25.96 23.99 16.65
C VAL A 778 24.54 24.30 17.08
N LEU A 779 24.31 25.57 17.43
CA LEU A 779 22.99 26.15 17.71
C LEU A 779 22.59 27.09 16.59
N ALA A 780 21.30 27.10 16.24
CA ALA A 780 20.78 27.97 15.21
C ALA A 780 20.77 29.44 15.66
N LYS A 781 20.55 30.37 14.73
CA LYS A 781 20.36 31.79 15.06
C LYS A 781 19.19 31.96 16.04
N ASN A 782 19.26 32.97 16.89
CA ASN A 782 18.27 33.28 17.93
C ASN A 782 18.03 32.16 18.96
N SER A 783 18.92 31.16 19.06
CA SER A 783 18.79 30.10 20.06
C SER A 783 19.17 30.58 21.46
N LEU A 784 20.12 31.52 21.55
CA LEU A 784 20.64 32.07 22.80
C LEU A 784 20.74 33.60 22.73
N GLN A 785 20.87 34.26 23.87
CA GLN A 785 21.08 35.70 23.98
C GLN A 785 22.42 36.09 23.32
N PRO A 786 22.43 36.97 22.31
CA PRO A 786 23.65 37.43 21.66
C PRO A 786 24.67 38.00 22.65
N GLY A 787 25.95 37.62 22.51
CA GLY A 787 27.04 38.11 23.36
C GLY A 787 27.05 37.58 24.80
N SER A 788 26.12 36.70 25.18
CA SER A 788 26.11 36.06 26.50
C SER A 788 27.13 34.92 26.61
N SER A 789 27.43 34.49 27.84
CA SER A 789 28.24 33.30 28.09
C SER A 789 27.34 32.09 28.34
N VAL A 790 27.69 30.93 27.78
CA VAL A 790 27.05 29.65 28.04
C VAL A 790 28.00 28.66 28.66
N ARG A 791 27.53 27.89 29.65
CA ARG A 791 28.29 26.82 30.30
C ARG A 791 27.92 25.48 29.69
N VAL A 792 28.91 24.68 29.33
CA VAL A 792 28.71 23.34 28.75
C VAL A 792 29.23 22.29 29.72
N GLU A 793 28.42 21.28 29.99
CA GLU A 793 28.72 20.18 30.91
C GLU A 793 28.35 18.85 30.23
N ILE A 794 29.11 17.79 30.44
CA ILE A 794 28.74 16.42 30.02
C ILE A 794 28.43 15.58 31.26
N ARG A 795 27.35 14.79 31.21
CA ARG A 795 26.90 13.99 32.36
C ARG A 795 26.74 12.51 32.04
N SER A 796 27.41 11.75 32.90
CA SER A 796 27.14 10.39 33.40
C SER A 796 27.53 10.37 34.89
N LYS A 797 28.68 10.99 35.18
CA LYS A 797 28.96 11.82 36.36
C LYS A 797 29.31 13.24 35.86
N PRO A 798 28.95 14.32 36.57
CA PRO A 798 29.20 15.70 36.13
C PRO A 798 30.66 15.97 35.75
N VAL A 799 30.91 16.40 34.50
CA VAL A 799 32.20 16.92 34.05
C VAL A 799 31.98 18.25 33.31
N ASP A 800 32.55 19.33 33.84
CA ASP A 800 32.48 20.66 33.23
C ASP A 800 33.39 20.72 31.98
N LEU A 801 32.83 21.14 30.85
CA LEU A 801 33.55 21.28 29.59
C LEU A 801 33.95 22.72 29.28
N GLY A 802 33.56 23.68 30.12
CA GLY A 802 33.94 25.08 30.03
C GLY A 802 32.79 26.03 29.67
N SER A 803 33.15 27.29 29.45
CA SER A 803 32.23 28.36 29.07
C SER A 803 32.57 28.95 27.71
N TYR A 804 31.56 29.29 26.92
CA TYR A 804 31.69 29.74 25.54
C TYR A 804 30.84 30.99 25.29
N THR A 805 31.26 31.84 24.35
CA THR A 805 30.55 33.10 24.04
C THR A 805 29.57 32.90 22.88
N VAL A 806 28.35 33.41 23.02
CA VAL A 806 27.31 33.36 21.98
C VAL A 806 27.56 34.42 20.91
N LEU A 807 27.42 34.04 19.64
CA LEU A 807 27.60 34.94 18.50
C LEU A 807 26.54 36.06 18.48
N ASN A 808 26.83 37.14 17.76
CA ASN A 808 25.97 38.33 17.67
C ASN A 808 24.58 38.07 17.06
N ASP A 809 24.38 36.95 16.38
CA ASP A 809 23.08 36.51 15.85
C ASP A 809 22.37 35.48 16.75
N GLY A 810 22.84 35.30 17.98
CA GLY A 810 22.29 34.36 18.95
C GLY A 810 22.58 32.89 18.64
N SER A 811 23.48 32.61 17.68
CA SER A 811 23.95 31.27 17.35
C SER A 811 25.22 30.90 18.14
N MET A 812 25.53 29.60 18.18
CA MET A 812 26.76 29.06 18.77
C MET A 812 27.35 28.05 17.81
N LYS A 813 28.66 28.11 17.55
CA LYS A 813 29.39 27.18 16.68
C LYS A 813 30.72 26.84 17.31
N GLU A 814 30.68 25.98 18.31
CA GLU A 814 31.85 25.65 19.11
C GLU A 814 32.30 24.20 18.90
N THR A 815 33.56 23.94 19.23
CA THR A 815 34.13 22.60 19.21
C THR A 815 34.62 22.24 20.60
N ILE A 816 33.94 21.30 21.24
CA ILE A 816 34.26 20.80 22.58
C ILE A 816 35.08 19.51 22.46
N THR A 817 36.01 19.27 23.37
CA THR A 817 36.77 18.02 23.42
C THR A 817 36.09 17.05 24.37
N ILE A 818 35.80 15.83 23.91
CA ILE A 818 35.25 14.78 24.79
C ILE A 818 36.38 14.26 25.68
N PRO A 819 36.25 14.34 27.03
CA PRO A 819 37.30 13.91 27.93
C PRO A 819 37.65 12.41 27.77
N ASP A 820 38.90 12.06 28.04
CA ASP A 820 39.35 10.66 28.00
C ASP A 820 38.93 9.84 29.24
N ASN A 821 38.60 10.53 30.34
CA ASN A 821 38.33 9.93 31.65
C ASN A 821 36.85 9.59 31.90
N ILE A 822 35.95 9.81 30.94
CA ILE A 822 34.55 9.41 31.06
C ILE A 822 34.36 7.96 30.58
N PRO A 823 33.42 7.19 31.16
CA PRO A 823 33.13 5.84 30.69
C PRO A 823 32.62 5.85 29.24
N ALA A 824 32.87 4.78 28.49
CA ALA A 824 32.20 4.59 27.20
C ALA A 824 30.71 4.28 27.47
N GLY A 825 29.82 4.72 26.57
CA GLY A 825 28.38 4.60 26.74
C GLY A 825 27.66 5.93 26.48
N TYR A 826 26.40 6.01 26.91
CA TYR A 826 25.60 7.20 26.68
C TYR A 826 25.83 8.28 27.73
N HIS A 827 25.92 9.53 27.27
CA HIS A 827 26.07 10.72 28.11
C HIS A 827 25.15 11.83 27.60
N THR A 828 24.76 12.75 28.47
CA THR A 828 24.03 13.95 28.07
C THR A 828 24.89 15.20 28.23
N LEU A 829 25.06 15.95 27.14
CA LEU A 829 25.54 17.32 27.19
C LEU A 829 24.43 18.25 27.67
N PHE A 830 24.77 19.11 28.61
CA PHE A 830 23.95 20.19 29.14
C PHE A 830 24.61 21.52 28.79
N ILE A 831 23.85 22.40 28.16
CA ILE A 831 24.26 23.75 27.81
C ILE A 831 23.35 24.70 28.56
N TYR A 832 23.92 25.44 29.51
CA TYR A 832 23.21 26.43 30.32
C TYR A 832 23.48 27.81 29.75
N GLY A 833 22.43 28.59 29.50
CA GLY A 833 22.54 29.92 28.90
C GLY A 833 21.29 30.75 29.10
N LYS A 834 21.19 31.88 28.38
CA LYS A 834 19.98 32.71 28.34
C LYS A 834 19.33 32.69 26.97
N SER A 835 18.00 32.72 26.90
CA SER A 835 17.23 32.85 25.65
C SER A 835 17.42 34.23 25.03
N ALA A 836 16.98 34.40 23.78
CA ALA A 836 16.90 35.73 23.15
C ALA A 836 16.03 36.73 23.95
N SER A 837 15.06 36.25 24.74
CA SER A 837 14.22 37.06 25.64
C SER A 837 14.85 37.31 27.03
N GLY A 838 16.02 36.74 27.33
CA GLY A 838 16.76 36.94 28.58
C GLY A 838 16.40 35.96 29.71
N GLU A 839 15.58 34.95 29.44
CA GLU A 839 15.22 33.89 30.39
C GLU A 839 16.35 32.86 30.49
N ASP A 840 16.58 32.28 31.66
CA ASP A 840 17.55 31.19 31.79
C ASP A 840 17.03 29.96 31.04
N ILE A 841 17.83 29.40 30.13
CA ILE A 841 17.49 28.22 29.32
C ILE A 841 18.54 27.12 29.44
N LYS A 842 18.09 25.90 29.18
CA LYS A 842 18.90 24.69 29.26
C LYS A 842 18.72 23.90 27.98
N ILE A 843 19.79 23.70 27.22
CA ILE A 843 19.75 22.94 25.98
C ILE A 843 20.46 21.62 26.23
N THR A 844 19.87 20.51 25.79
CA THR A 844 20.43 19.17 26.04
C THR A 844 20.73 18.42 24.74
N GLN A 845 21.83 17.68 24.72
CA GLN A 845 22.21 16.84 23.58
C GLN A 845 22.78 15.52 24.09
N THR A 846 22.07 14.41 23.86
CA THR A 846 22.60 13.08 24.22
C THR A 846 23.58 12.58 23.17
N LEU A 847 24.72 12.07 23.64
CA LEU A 847 25.84 11.53 22.88
C LEU A 847 26.03 10.04 23.21
N LEU A 848 26.46 9.24 22.24
CA LEU A 848 27.07 7.93 22.51
C LEU A 848 28.59 8.08 22.42
N VAL A 849 29.28 8.01 23.54
CA VAL A 849 30.75 8.12 23.60
C VAL A 849 31.35 6.71 23.47
N THR A 850 32.19 6.50 22.46
CA THR A 850 32.86 5.20 22.24
C THR A 850 34.29 5.21 22.78
N GLY A 851 34.85 4.02 22.99
CA GLY A 851 36.29 3.80 23.13
C GLY A 851 37.10 4.36 21.96
N LYS A 852 38.42 4.45 22.16
CA LYS A 852 39.37 4.89 21.12
C LYS A 852 39.62 3.80 20.09
N ASP A 853 39.53 2.54 20.50
CA ASP A 853 39.56 1.39 19.60
C ASP A 853 38.22 1.28 18.86
N LYS A 854 38.27 0.97 17.57
CA LYS A 854 37.08 0.78 16.73
C LYS A 854 36.55 -0.64 16.79
N GLU A 855 37.34 -1.58 17.30
CA GLU A 855 36.96 -2.98 17.47
C GLU A 855 36.53 -3.31 18.91
N ASP A 856 36.68 -2.37 19.84
CA ASP A 856 36.25 -2.42 21.24
C ASP A 856 35.59 -1.08 21.59
N LEU A 857 34.31 -0.97 21.26
CA LEU A 857 33.58 0.30 21.35
C LEU A 857 33.24 0.68 22.78
N ASP A 858 33.15 -0.28 23.70
CA ASP A 858 32.85 -0.04 25.11
C ASP A 858 34.10 0.08 26.00
N ASP A 859 35.29 -0.04 25.40
CA ASP A 859 36.58 0.19 26.05
C ASP A 859 36.78 -0.74 27.26
N ASN A 860 36.29 -1.97 27.16
CA ASN A 860 36.33 -2.97 28.24
C ASN A 860 37.48 -3.99 28.09
N GLY A 861 38.24 -3.91 26.99
CA GLY A 861 39.38 -4.78 26.68
C GLY A 861 39.02 -6.04 25.90
N ILE A 862 37.76 -6.24 25.53
CA ILE A 862 37.27 -7.39 24.75
C ILE A 862 36.68 -6.87 23.44
N LYS A 863 37.20 -7.33 22.31
CA LYS A 863 36.66 -6.94 21.00
C LYS A 863 35.17 -7.26 20.88
N ASP A 864 34.39 -6.34 20.32
CA ASP A 864 32.93 -6.42 20.18
C ASP A 864 32.46 -7.72 19.53
N ALA A 865 33.22 -8.21 18.53
CA ALA A 865 32.93 -9.45 17.80
C ALA A 865 33.00 -10.72 18.66
N ASN A 866 33.68 -10.64 19.81
CA ASN A 866 33.86 -11.73 20.76
C ASN A 866 32.93 -11.61 21.98
N GLN A 867 32.07 -10.58 22.01
CA GLN A 867 31.11 -10.36 23.09
C GLN A 867 29.74 -10.95 22.69
N PRO A 868 29.08 -11.78 23.54
CA PRO A 868 27.83 -12.47 23.17
C PRO A 868 26.66 -11.53 22.81
N CYS A 869 26.66 -10.32 23.37
CA CYS A 869 25.64 -9.29 23.14
C CYS A 869 26.20 -8.00 22.49
N GLY A 870 27.44 -8.05 21.99
CA GLY A 870 28.18 -6.89 21.50
C GLY A 870 28.63 -5.92 22.61
N ALA A 871 29.46 -4.93 22.23
CA ALA A 871 30.11 -3.92 23.07
C ALA A 871 29.31 -3.45 24.32
N PHE A 872 28.07 -3.01 24.17
CA PHE A 872 27.37 -2.25 25.20
C PHE A 872 26.29 -3.05 25.96
N LEU A 873 26.24 -4.38 25.81
CA LEU A 873 25.37 -5.23 26.62
C LEU A 873 26.12 -6.37 27.28
N LYS A 874 25.90 -6.49 28.59
CA LYS A 874 26.43 -7.60 29.38
C LYS A 874 25.56 -8.84 29.18
N ALA A 875 26.16 -9.91 28.66
CA ALA A 875 25.53 -11.22 28.55
C ALA A 875 25.07 -11.74 29.92
N SER A 876 23.89 -12.35 29.96
CA SER A 876 23.27 -12.94 31.14
C SER A 876 23.80 -14.32 31.50
N GLY A 877 24.40 -15.02 30.53
CA GLY A 877 24.70 -16.45 30.59
C GLY A 877 23.45 -17.34 30.60
N LYS A 878 22.28 -16.77 30.30
CA LYS A 878 20.98 -17.43 30.24
C LYS A 878 20.43 -17.33 28.80
N ASP A 879 19.67 -18.35 28.45
CA ASP A 879 19.01 -18.55 27.16
C ASP A 879 17.74 -19.34 27.51
N GLU A 880 16.69 -18.64 27.94
CA GLU A 880 15.46 -19.21 28.52
C GLU A 880 14.62 -19.92 27.46
N ASP A 881 14.65 -19.45 26.21
CA ASP A 881 13.94 -20.06 25.09
C ASP A 881 14.81 -20.96 24.20
N LEU A 882 16.09 -21.10 24.59
CA LEU A 882 17.07 -22.10 24.14
C LEU A 882 17.37 -22.00 22.63
N ASP A 883 17.38 -20.78 22.11
CA ASP A 883 17.58 -20.47 20.70
C ASP A 883 19.05 -20.19 20.33
N GLY A 884 19.92 -20.08 21.34
CA GLY A 884 21.36 -19.85 21.22
C GLY A 884 21.77 -18.37 21.24
N ILE A 885 20.82 -17.45 21.39
CA ILE A 885 21.05 -16.04 21.69
C ILE A 885 20.94 -15.86 23.20
N ASP A 886 21.82 -15.06 23.79
CA ASP A 886 21.73 -14.78 25.22
C ASP A 886 20.52 -13.88 25.51
N ASP A 887 19.71 -14.22 26.52
CA ASP A 887 18.48 -13.51 26.91
C ASP A 887 18.69 -12.00 27.14
N ALA A 888 19.92 -11.55 27.43
CA ALA A 888 20.25 -10.14 27.59
C ALA A 888 20.22 -9.36 26.27
N CYS A 889 20.34 -10.04 25.13
CA CYS A 889 20.33 -9.45 23.80
C CYS A 889 19.37 -10.15 22.83
N ASP A 890 18.54 -11.05 23.36
CA ASP A 890 17.47 -11.67 22.60
C ASP A 890 16.27 -10.70 22.44
N PRO A 891 15.96 -10.28 21.19
CA PRO A 891 14.77 -9.48 20.90
C PRO A 891 13.45 -10.08 21.37
N GLU A 892 13.33 -11.41 21.45
CA GLU A 892 12.06 -12.11 21.65
C GLU A 892 12.23 -13.37 22.53
N ILE A 893 12.21 -13.22 23.85
CA ILE A 893 12.18 -14.37 24.78
C ILE A 893 10.80 -15.04 24.70
N THR A 894 10.70 -16.15 23.97
CA THR A 894 9.45 -16.89 23.77
C THR A 894 9.34 -18.13 24.65
N ASP A 895 8.18 -18.81 24.65
CA ASP A 895 8.16 -20.18 25.16
C ASP A 895 9.02 -21.05 24.23
N PRO A 896 10.00 -21.84 24.73
CA PRO A 896 10.87 -22.63 23.89
C PRO A 896 10.03 -23.54 22.98
N ILE A 897 10.20 -23.41 21.67
CA ILE A 897 9.60 -24.36 20.72
C ILE A 897 10.45 -25.61 20.79
N LEU A 898 10.14 -26.47 21.77
CA LEU A 898 10.92 -27.65 22.10
C LEU A 898 10.98 -28.66 20.95
N TYR A 899 9.98 -28.69 20.07
CA TYR A 899 9.86 -29.69 19.01
C TYR A 899 9.40 -29.13 17.66
N ALA A 900 9.98 -29.65 16.58
CA ALA A 900 9.57 -29.41 15.19
C ALA A 900 9.27 -30.75 14.50
N ALA A 901 8.32 -30.78 13.57
CA ALA A 901 7.98 -31.99 12.82
C ALA A 901 8.15 -31.78 11.30
N ARG A 902 8.65 -32.80 10.58
CA ARG A 902 8.85 -32.79 9.12
C ARG A 902 8.55 -34.17 8.52
N ASN A 903 8.24 -34.26 7.24
CA ASN A 903 8.13 -35.56 6.57
C ASN A 903 9.51 -36.24 6.45
N GLY A 904 9.54 -37.57 6.44
CA GLY A 904 10.76 -38.32 6.19
C GLY A 904 11.35 -37.95 4.84
N LYS A 905 12.67 -38.10 4.72
CA LYS A 905 13.35 -37.85 3.46
C LYS A 905 14.24 -39.02 3.06
N SER A 906 14.12 -39.42 1.79
CA SER A 906 14.95 -40.47 1.20
C SER A 906 16.45 -40.17 1.32
N GLU A 907 16.85 -38.90 1.28
CA GLU A 907 18.25 -38.44 1.43
C GLU A 907 18.87 -38.75 2.81
N PHE A 908 18.04 -39.10 3.81
CA PHE A 908 18.46 -39.51 5.16
C PHE A 908 18.03 -40.96 5.50
N ASN A 909 17.73 -41.80 4.49
CA ASN A 909 17.18 -43.15 4.68
C ASN A 909 15.86 -43.20 5.48
N GLU A 910 15.07 -42.13 5.40
CA GLU A 910 13.76 -42.00 6.04
C GLU A 910 12.62 -42.18 5.03
N ASP A 911 11.47 -42.63 5.50
CA ASP A 911 10.29 -42.87 4.67
C ASP A 911 9.49 -41.58 4.46
N GLU A 912 9.41 -41.12 3.22
CA GLU A 912 8.71 -39.89 2.83
C GLU A 912 7.20 -39.90 3.12
N GLY A 913 6.61 -41.08 3.36
CA GLY A 913 5.23 -41.26 3.78
C GLY A 913 4.98 -41.05 5.27
N LYS A 914 6.02 -40.83 6.08
CA LYS A 914 5.95 -40.71 7.55
C LYS A 914 6.34 -39.31 8.03
N ILE A 915 5.78 -38.88 9.16
CA ILE A 915 6.19 -37.64 9.84
C ILE A 915 7.18 -37.97 10.96
N TYR A 916 8.30 -37.25 10.97
CA TYR A 916 9.40 -37.33 11.92
C TYR A 916 9.41 -36.07 12.79
N VAL A 917 9.63 -36.24 14.09
CA VAL A 917 9.63 -35.15 15.09
C VAL A 917 11.03 -35.01 15.68
N PHE A 918 11.52 -33.77 15.76
CA PHE A 918 12.85 -33.40 16.22
C PHE A 918 12.74 -32.38 17.35
N ARG A 919 13.77 -32.26 18.18
CA ARG A 919 13.89 -31.12 19.08
C ARG A 919 14.44 -29.90 18.36
N ASN A 920 13.93 -28.72 18.70
CA ASN A 920 14.19 -27.46 17.98
C ASN A 920 14.98 -26.43 18.83
N THR A 921 15.58 -26.87 19.94
CA THR A 921 16.34 -26.04 20.90
C THR A 921 17.63 -26.76 21.37
N ARG A 922 18.73 -26.04 21.66
CA ARG A 922 19.99 -26.63 22.16
C ARG A 922 19.90 -26.88 23.68
N ALA A 923 19.74 -28.13 24.11
CA ALA A 923 19.48 -28.46 25.52
C ALA A 923 20.56 -29.36 26.18
N GLU A 924 21.81 -29.29 25.70
CA GLU A 924 22.94 -30.15 26.14
C GLU A 924 23.12 -30.20 27.68
N LYS A 925 22.96 -29.05 28.35
CA LYS A 925 23.05 -28.95 29.83
C LYS A 925 21.87 -29.55 30.60
N LEU A 926 20.70 -29.68 29.96
CA LEU A 926 19.47 -30.21 30.57
C LEU A 926 19.34 -31.72 30.37
N THR A 927 19.94 -32.25 29.30
CA THR A 927 19.75 -33.65 28.87
C THR A 927 21.04 -34.48 28.91
N GLY A 928 22.21 -33.84 28.96
CA GLY A 928 23.51 -34.50 28.91
C GLY A 928 23.90 -35.04 27.54
N VAL A 929 23.22 -34.61 26.47
CA VAL A 929 23.41 -35.11 25.10
C VAL A 929 24.00 -34.01 24.21
N ASN A 930 25.14 -34.29 23.58
CA ASN A 930 25.80 -33.38 22.63
C ASN A 930 25.27 -33.62 21.20
N ASN A 931 25.19 -32.57 20.37
CA ASN A 931 24.82 -32.60 18.94
C ASN A 931 23.34 -32.95 18.58
N ASP A 932 22.36 -32.70 19.45
CA ASP A 932 20.93 -33.02 19.22
C ASP A 932 20.09 -31.89 18.57
N TYR A 933 20.75 -30.84 18.06
CA TYR A 933 20.13 -29.62 17.52
C TYR A 933 20.16 -29.57 15.99
N ILE A 934 19.04 -29.19 15.36
CA ILE A 934 19.01 -28.78 13.95
C ILE A 934 19.25 -27.28 13.88
N ASP A 935 20.43 -26.88 13.39
CA ASP A 935 20.64 -25.50 12.96
C ASP A 935 19.69 -25.18 11.81
N LYS A 936 18.82 -24.17 12.00
CA LYS A 936 17.87 -23.68 10.98
C LYS A 936 18.54 -23.41 9.63
N SER A 937 19.87 -23.23 9.61
CA SER A 937 20.67 -22.96 8.42
C SER A 937 21.44 -24.15 7.83
N SER A 938 21.58 -25.28 8.53
CA SER A 938 22.41 -26.40 8.06
C SER A 938 21.60 -27.66 7.73
N ASN A 939 21.34 -27.89 6.44
CA ASN A 939 20.94 -29.20 5.91
C ASN A 939 22.15 -30.16 5.99
N LYS A 940 22.39 -30.80 7.13
CA LYS A 940 23.38 -31.88 7.25
C LYS A 940 22.75 -33.17 7.77
N ASP A 941 23.46 -34.25 7.48
CA ASP A 941 23.14 -35.65 7.81
C ASP A 941 23.11 -35.85 9.33
N ASN A 942 22.00 -36.38 9.85
CA ASN A 942 21.78 -36.57 11.29
C ASN A 942 21.60 -38.08 11.56
N THR A 943 22.69 -38.82 11.50
CA THR A 943 22.74 -40.25 11.87
C THR A 943 22.46 -40.52 13.35
N GLU A 944 22.27 -39.49 14.18
CA GLU A 944 22.01 -39.58 15.62
C GLU A 944 20.77 -38.79 16.09
N ALA A 945 19.68 -38.82 15.31
CA ALA A 945 18.37 -38.45 15.84
C ALA A 945 17.96 -39.42 16.98
N LEU A 946 17.37 -38.91 18.07
CA LEU A 946 16.90 -39.68 19.23
C LEU A 946 16.14 -40.96 18.83
N ILE A 947 16.77 -42.12 19.05
CA ILE A 947 16.17 -43.45 19.05
C ILE A 947 15.91 -43.83 20.50
N ALA A 948 14.65 -43.95 20.81
CA ALA A 948 14.18 -44.86 21.81
C ALA A 948 14.35 -46.39 21.47
N SER A 949 14.61 -47.29 22.43
CA SER A 949 14.07 -48.66 22.33
C SER A 949 13.84 -49.34 23.69
N GLY A 950 12.59 -49.74 23.95
CA GLY A 950 12.17 -50.89 24.78
C GLY A 950 11.71 -50.63 26.22
N LEU A 951 10.39 -50.68 26.49
CA LEU A 951 9.86 -51.04 27.82
C LEU A 951 8.94 -52.25 27.76
N THR A 952 9.46 -53.35 28.26
CA THR A 952 8.71 -54.40 28.95
C THR A 952 9.01 -54.31 30.46
N GLU A 953 8.32 -55.05 31.33
CA GLU A 953 8.21 -54.75 32.78
C GLU A 953 9.51 -54.67 33.63
N ASP A 954 10.66 -55.21 33.18
CA ASP A 954 11.99 -54.98 33.83
C ASP A 954 12.72 -53.73 33.32
N THR A 955 12.13 -53.09 32.33
CA THR A 955 12.48 -51.79 31.75
C THR A 955 11.39 -50.82 32.16
N LYS A 956 11.55 -50.17 33.32
CA LYS A 956 10.98 -48.83 33.60
C LYS A 956 11.99 -47.70 33.36
N ASN A 957 13.20 -48.06 32.90
CA ASN A 957 14.37 -47.20 32.70
C ASN A 957 14.88 -47.14 31.24
N LEU A 958 14.06 -47.49 30.23
CA LEU A 958 14.46 -47.41 28.81
C LEU A 958 13.30 -46.85 27.94
N PHE A 959 13.08 -45.53 27.93
CA PHE A 959 11.91 -44.95 27.24
C PHE A 959 12.16 -44.36 25.86
N PHE A 960 11.27 -44.81 24.95
CA PHE A 960 10.87 -44.43 23.58
C PHE A 960 11.29 -45.43 22.51
N SER A 961 10.77 -45.38 21.29
CA SER A 961 11.36 -45.85 20.02
C SER A 961 10.68 -45.06 18.92
N ARG A 962 11.46 -44.61 17.92
CA ARG A 962 11.08 -43.71 16.82
C ARG A 962 9.58 -43.37 16.77
N LEU A 963 9.20 -42.16 17.20
CA LEU A 963 7.83 -41.68 17.03
C LEU A 963 7.58 -41.49 15.53
N VAL A 964 6.86 -42.44 14.94
CA VAL A 964 6.51 -42.50 13.52
C VAL A 964 5.00 -42.36 13.40
N ILE A 965 4.52 -41.30 12.76
CA ILE A 965 3.08 -41.14 12.46
C ILE A 965 2.83 -41.61 11.03
N ALA A 966 1.88 -42.53 10.87
CA ALA A 966 1.45 -43.08 9.58
C ALA A 966 0.68 -42.05 8.72
N LYS A 967 0.44 -42.41 7.45
CA LYS A 967 -0.17 -41.54 6.42
C LYS A 967 -1.55 -40.98 6.85
N GLU A 968 -1.90 -39.80 6.34
CA GLU A 968 -3.29 -39.32 6.38
C GLU A 968 -4.22 -40.31 5.66
N ASP A 969 -5.31 -40.69 6.32
CA ASP A 969 -6.32 -41.67 5.85
C ASP A 969 -5.75 -43.09 5.62
N ASP A 970 -5.04 -43.59 6.63
CA ASP A 970 -4.54 -44.96 6.68
C ASP A 970 -5.62 -45.92 7.21
N LYS A 971 -6.35 -46.52 6.26
CA LYS A 971 -7.38 -47.52 6.54
C LYS A 971 -6.83 -48.83 7.12
N GLU A 972 -5.55 -49.14 6.91
CA GLU A 972 -4.94 -50.34 7.50
C GLU A 972 -4.63 -50.15 9.00
N ASN A 973 -4.44 -48.90 9.44
CA ASN A 973 -4.14 -48.55 10.82
C ASN A 973 -5.28 -47.78 11.55
N ASN A 974 -6.50 -47.81 11.02
CA ASN A 974 -7.71 -47.19 11.62
C ASN A 974 -7.67 -45.66 11.81
N ILE A 975 -6.84 -44.92 11.07
CA ILE A 975 -6.76 -43.45 11.18
C ILE A 975 -7.61 -42.80 10.09
N SER A 976 -8.78 -42.29 10.47
CA SER A 976 -9.71 -41.63 9.54
C SER A 976 -9.39 -40.15 9.29
N LYS A 977 -9.75 -39.64 8.11
CA LYS A 977 -9.65 -38.22 7.75
C LYS A 977 -10.40 -37.32 8.75
N GLY A 978 -9.65 -36.61 9.59
CA GLY A 978 -10.19 -35.69 10.62
C GLY A 978 -9.91 -36.11 12.08
N MET A 979 -9.20 -37.21 12.33
CA MET A 979 -8.81 -37.64 13.68
C MET A 979 -7.60 -36.82 14.20
N PRO A 980 -7.68 -36.15 15.36
CA PRO A 980 -6.59 -35.34 15.88
C PRO A 980 -5.41 -36.22 16.31
N ILE A 981 -4.25 -36.01 15.68
CA ILE A 981 -3.02 -36.74 15.98
C ILE A 981 -2.35 -36.09 17.21
N VAL A 982 -2.30 -36.83 18.33
CA VAL A 982 -1.57 -36.48 19.55
C VAL A 982 -0.14 -37.00 19.41
N LEU A 983 0.85 -36.13 19.59
CA LEU A 983 2.20 -36.38 19.10
C LEU A 983 3.22 -36.70 20.20
N VAL A 984 3.21 -36.05 21.37
CA VAL A 984 4.26 -36.31 22.39
C VAL A 984 3.79 -35.95 23.80
N LYS A 985 4.36 -36.62 24.80
CA LYS A 985 4.33 -36.29 26.23
C LYS A 985 5.62 -35.53 26.59
N ASP A 986 5.54 -34.32 27.15
CA ASP A 986 6.73 -33.65 27.70
C ASP A 986 7.15 -34.23 29.06
N ILE A 987 8.29 -33.76 29.61
CA ILE A 987 8.84 -34.21 30.91
C ILE A 987 7.91 -33.91 32.10
N ASN A 988 6.86 -33.11 31.91
CA ASN A 988 5.84 -32.77 32.90
C ASN A 988 4.49 -33.45 32.61
N GLU A 989 4.50 -34.51 31.81
CA GLU A 989 3.33 -35.31 31.44
C GLU A 989 2.26 -34.59 30.60
N LYS A 990 2.59 -33.47 29.95
CA LYS A 990 1.61 -32.72 29.12
C LYS A 990 1.59 -33.24 27.68
N CYS A 991 0.38 -33.44 27.14
CA CYS A 991 0.18 -33.93 25.78
C CYS A 991 0.01 -32.78 24.76
N TYR A 992 0.66 -32.92 23.60
CA TYR A 992 0.63 -31.94 22.50
C TYR A 992 0.05 -32.57 21.22
N ALA A 993 -0.67 -31.80 20.40
CA ALA A 993 -1.27 -32.26 19.14
C ALA A 993 -1.04 -31.27 18.00
N LEU A 994 -1.20 -31.67 16.73
CA LEU A 994 -1.18 -30.73 15.59
C LEU A 994 -2.42 -29.81 15.59
N LYS A 995 -2.32 -28.64 14.97
CA LYS A 995 -3.49 -27.78 14.77
C LYS A 995 -4.44 -28.33 13.70
N PRO A 996 -5.78 -28.15 13.87
CA PRO A 996 -6.81 -28.45 12.87
C PRO A 996 -6.49 -27.99 11.44
N GLU A 997 -5.91 -26.81 11.32
CA GLU A 997 -5.57 -26.11 10.08
C GLU A 997 -4.37 -26.75 9.36
N ASP A 998 -3.49 -27.43 10.12
CA ASP A 998 -2.30 -28.13 9.62
C ASP A 998 -2.61 -29.56 9.12
N TYR A 999 -3.86 -30.06 9.34
CA TYR A 999 -4.38 -31.33 8.77
C TYR A 999 -4.99 -31.17 7.36
N LEU A 1000 -5.17 -29.95 6.88
CA LEU A 1000 -5.94 -29.67 5.65
C LEU A 1000 -5.12 -29.02 4.55
N SER A 1001 -3.78 -29.01 4.66
CA SER A 1001 -2.90 -28.55 3.57
C SER A 1001 -2.79 -29.65 2.50
N PRO A 1002 -3.34 -29.47 1.29
CA PRO A 1002 -3.37 -30.50 0.25
C PRO A 1002 -2.07 -30.46 -0.56
N VAL A 1003 -0.96 -30.95 0.01
CA VAL A 1003 0.28 -31.24 -0.72
C VAL A 1003 0.90 -32.40 0.06
N LEU A 1004 1.20 -33.58 -0.50
CA LEU A 1004 2.37 -33.86 -1.32
C LEU A 1004 2.23 -35.22 -2.05
N ARG A 1005 2.56 -35.26 -3.34
CA ARG A 1005 3.06 -36.48 -4.01
C ARG A 1005 4.53 -36.71 -3.60
N PRO A 1006 5.07 -37.94 -3.73
CA PRO A 1006 6.45 -38.26 -3.34
C PRO A 1006 7.48 -37.36 -4.05
N GLY A 1007 8.51 -36.90 -3.33
CA GLY A 1007 9.62 -36.09 -3.90
C GLY A 1007 9.52 -34.56 -3.77
N SER A 1008 8.76 -34.03 -2.82
CA SER A 1008 8.58 -32.58 -2.63
C SER A 1008 9.45 -32.02 -1.51
N ASN A 1009 10.44 -31.20 -1.88
CA ASN A 1009 11.33 -30.49 -0.96
C ASN A 1009 10.66 -29.22 -0.43
N GLY A 1010 10.20 -29.27 0.84
CA GLY A 1010 9.66 -28.10 1.54
C GLY A 1010 9.50 -28.38 3.03
N TYR A 1011 10.52 -28.01 3.80
CA TYR A 1011 10.52 -28.04 5.27
C TYR A 1011 9.52 -26.99 5.80
N LYS A 1012 8.43 -27.45 6.43
CA LYS A 1012 7.61 -26.65 7.34
C LYS A 1012 7.58 -27.36 8.69
N PRO A 1013 8.14 -26.77 9.76
CA PRO A 1013 7.82 -27.18 11.12
C PRO A 1013 6.31 -27.04 11.32
N ARG A 1014 5.60 -28.15 11.56
CA ARG A 1014 4.18 -28.08 11.93
C ARG A 1014 4.04 -27.59 13.38
N ARG A 1015 3.10 -26.69 13.65
CA ARG A 1015 2.94 -26.13 15.01
C ARG A 1015 2.13 -27.09 15.88
N LEU A 1016 2.68 -27.42 17.04
CA LEU A 1016 1.98 -28.18 18.08
C LEU A 1016 1.11 -27.24 18.94
N ILE A 1017 -0.10 -27.66 19.28
CA ILE A 1017 -0.95 -27.07 20.31
C ILE A 1017 -0.91 -27.92 21.58
N LYS A 1018 -0.86 -27.26 22.72
CA LYS A 1018 -1.00 -27.87 24.04
C LYS A 1018 -2.47 -28.18 24.31
N LEU A 1019 -2.79 -29.43 24.64
CA LEU A 1019 -4.16 -29.84 24.96
C LEU A 1019 -4.43 -29.71 26.46
N ASN A 1020 -5.44 -28.93 26.83
CA ASN A 1020 -5.84 -28.77 28.24
C ASN A 1020 -6.87 -29.83 28.72
N ARG A 1021 -7.54 -30.53 27.78
CA ARG A 1021 -8.44 -31.68 28.02
C ARG A 1021 -8.36 -32.62 26.82
N LEU A 1022 -8.23 -33.93 27.06
CA LEU A 1022 -8.19 -34.95 26.01
C LEU A 1022 -9.62 -35.25 25.49
N PRO A 1023 -9.79 -35.53 24.18
CA PRO A 1023 -11.06 -36.03 23.62
C PRO A 1023 -11.49 -37.35 24.26
N LYS A 1024 -12.81 -37.58 24.36
CA LYS A 1024 -13.38 -38.81 24.94
C LYS A 1024 -12.93 -40.04 24.13
N GLY A 1025 -12.27 -40.99 24.79
CA GLY A 1025 -11.73 -42.21 24.17
C GLY A 1025 -10.26 -42.11 23.73
N VAL A 1026 -9.58 -40.98 23.96
CA VAL A 1026 -8.14 -40.82 23.68
C VAL A 1026 -7.39 -40.71 25.00
N SER A 1027 -6.52 -41.69 25.23
CA SER A 1027 -5.59 -41.81 26.36
C SER A 1027 -4.17 -41.58 25.83
N CYS A 1028 -3.26 -40.96 26.61
CA CYS A 1028 -1.84 -40.90 26.24
C CYS A 1028 -1.10 -42.23 26.56
N GLU A 1029 -1.83 -43.33 26.78
CA GLU A 1029 -1.34 -44.70 27.03
C GLU A 1029 -2.19 -45.73 26.27
N GLU A 1030 -1.53 -46.61 25.51
CA GLU A 1030 -1.52 -48.06 25.73
C GLU A 1030 -0.08 -48.56 25.66
#